data_AF-A0AAN1XYH9-F1
#
_entry.id   AF-A0AAN1XYH9-F1
#
_cell.length_a   1.000
_cell.length_b   1.000
_cell.length_c   1.000
_cell.angle_alpha   90.00
_cell.angle_beta   90.00
_cell.angle_gamma   90.00
#
_symmetry.space_group_name_H-M   'P 1'
#
loop_
_entity.id
_entity.type
_entity.pdbx_description
1 polymer ?
#
loop_
_entity_poly.entity_id
_entity_poly.type
_entity_poly.pdbx_seq_one_letter_code
_entity_poly.pdbx_strand_id
1 'polypeptide(L)'
;MRAEAAPHTTAMEHVRGSAAVLATLAGLVLAALAVRLIALAWLGSPLIDMDGANFARTAENLAHGYGYIGIRGTPNSVHVSIFPAIVAALVWIGISAERAGIIVSLVAGSLLVVPVYAIASRLAGTRAAMVAAGIVAINPIAVATSVTPLADSLAFTLAVTGLHAFLRSRENPRWALAAGAWFGLAYCTRSETIVYAFVALCAVMLAVRTQRGSALRRAAALAVAFAVFAVPYAVVISRATGHARIDTKSAVNYALAERIAQGMSYDEAADGLGPGLREDGAELGAGFYATHPGIGDPPLRARLALAVRGFRSQVARIGRALLSFNFGTPLFAAFALAGLVRGLRRPGVRGVYGIVGAIASLDLCGLLTLQHLWPRYVAPFVPLFAILAAEPLDALVARFSERTTPGIRRGAVVLGLIVVTAYLGLSAHRLSAETVDATLARRAAAWLDADAPGPKLIMAVGNEVAFYAHGDWMPLPYANSAETLAYVRGKRPTYLLLEGSRTAARPYLSAWLRDGVPDASAHFVKDFGSGADRLAIYAWNANAASAVAPPARIPEPPADDAVVRASRVLWSAPPGSLPTSATHDSVDVLTAHNDVGRLGWNDRERSLTTANVASRAFGKRLELPIDGQSYGQPLIVTGVDVPGLGRRTLLIAATERDSVYAFDADSGAKLWVHTFTGCCGAAPAPLQMLTDTPCESVKPVVGVSSVPVVDRRTGTLYVVAKTMTRRGKDVTFHSTLHALSLATGADRLRPAEIRGRASVSLRGVFAPDHAFRHSVRRLLPGGGTATFDPRAQYNRPGLLLANGLLYIGFGSHCDVQSSHGWVFAYRAADLAQVGSFATTRDWNDENLGSVWQAGFGITGDRSGDVYFLTGNGPFNADEGGRNFGNSLMKLTPDLGRVLDYFTPYTQRELQENDADFGGGGMIALPDGTGPHAHLGVVSSKVRAIFLIDRDRLGRYVPRGPDRVLQTIGDNHDDTHWCIGTCGGPAYYAGPAGEYVFNVWALDALRAYRLDRQRERPKLVEVAHSPNVFPGSGGSIPSVSSNGRLPGTGIVWSLTRPNIRDVATKPIELYAYDASDVSHVLYHGDVSLWPNKVGHPFLTPTIANGRVYVGGDHSISVFGLR
;
A
#
# COMPACT_ATOMS: atom_id res chain seq x y z
N MET A 1 25.39 56.60 -46.07
CA MET A 1 25.03 55.84 -47.29
C MET A 1 23.59 55.39 -47.16
N ARG A 2 22.81 55.38 -48.26
CA ARG A 2 21.39 54.98 -48.24
C ARG A 2 21.24 53.46 -48.23
N ALA A 3 20.28 52.94 -47.46
CA ALA A 3 19.55 51.72 -47.76
C ALA A 3 18.20 51.73 -47.01
N GLU A 4 17.14 51.94 -47.78
CA GLU A 4 15.75 51.46 -47.59
C GLU A 4 15.06 51.60 -46.22
N ALA A 5 14.16 52.57 -46.15
CA ALA A 5 12.99 52.49 -45.29
C ALA A 5 11.94 51.54 -45.91
N ALA A 6 11.41 50.60 -45.12
CA ALA A 6 10.23 49.80 -45.46
C ALA A 6 9.10 50.08 -44.43
N PRO A 7 7.83 50.26 -44.85
CA PRO A 7 6.82 50.90 -44.02
C PRO A 7 5.96 49.91 -43.22
N HIS A 8 6.16 49.84 -41.90
CA HIS A 8 5.29 49.07 -40.99
C HIS A 8 4.83 49.89 -39.75
N THR A 9 4.36 51.11 -39.98
CA THR A 9 3.73 51.96 -38.94
C THR A 9 2.41 52.60 -39.38
N THR A 10 1.67 51.98 -40.30
CA THR A 10 0.32 52.42 -40.74
C THR A 10 -0.66 51.25 -40.92
N ALA A 11 -0.67 50.30 -39.98
CA ALA A 11 -1.71 49.27 -39.87
C ALA A 11 -2.12 48.91 -38.43
N MET A 12 -1.60 49.61 -37.42
CA MET A 12 -1.80 49.28 -35.99
C MET A 12 -2.78 50.19 -35.23
N GLU A 13 -3.43 51.15 -35.90
CA GLU A 13 -4.51 51.97 -35.30
C GLU A 13 -5.93 51.60 -35.76
N HIS A 14 -6.09 50.53 -36.56
CA HIS A 14 -7.39 50.06 -37.05
C HIS A 14 -7.79 48.64 -36.58
N VAL A 15 -7.31 48.24 -35.40
CA VAL A 15 -7.98 47.19 -34.60
C VAL A 15 -8.32 47.73 -33.20
N ARG A 16 -8.92 48.94 -33.15
CA ARG A 16 -9.81 49.31 -32.06
C ARG A 16 -11.06 48.42 -32.16
N GLY A 17 -11.08 47.31 -31.41
CA GLY A 17 -12.28 46.52 -31.15
C GLY A 17 -13.18 46.25 -32.36
N SER A 18 -12.63 45.78 -33.48
CA SER A 18 -13.48 45.39 -34.60
C SER A 18 -14.46 44.31 -34.16
N ALA A 19 -15.73 44.42 -34.57
CA ALA A 19 -16.80 43.52 -34.13
C ALA A 19 -16.42 42.04 -34.33
N ALA A 20 -15.65 41.72 -35.38
CA ALA A 20 -15.13 40.39 -35.66
C ALA A 20 -14.17 39.83 -34.57
N VAL A 21 -13.27 40.64 -34.01
CA VAL A 21 -12.35 40.17 -32.95
C VAL A 21 -13.10 39.98 -31.62
N LEU A 22 -14.02 40.90 -31.30
CA LEU A 22 -14.88 40.77 -30.13
C LEU A 22 -15.81 39.55 -30.25
N ALA A 23 -16.41 39.31 -31.42
CA ALA A 23 -17.21 38.13 -31.71
C ALA A 23 -16.39 36.83 -31.65
N THR A 24 -15.13 36.84 -32.11
CA THR A 24 -14.23 35.68 -32.02
C THR A 24 -13.90 35.34 -30.56
N LEU A 25 -13.59 36.35 -29.73
CA LEU A 25 -13.33 36.16 -28.31
C LEU A 25 -14.59 35.72 -27.55
N ALA A 26 -15.75 36.31 -27.85
CA ALA A 26 -17.03 35.89 -27.29
C ALA A 26 -17.35 34.42 -27.67
N GLY A 27 -17.15 34.04 -28.94
CA GLY A 27 -17.32 32.67 -29.42
C GLY A 27 -16.37 31.68 -28.73
N LEU A 28 -15.11 32.05 -28.50
CA LEU A 28 -14.16 31.23 -27.74
C LEU A 28 -14.56 31.04 -26.28
N VAL A 29 -15.00 32.11 -25.60
CA VAL A 29 -15.47 32.03 -24.20
C VAL A 29 -16.76 31.20 -24.12
N LEU A 30 -17.72 31.40 -25.02
CA LEU A 30 -18.94 30.60 -25.08
C LEU A 30 -18.67 29.12 -25.38
N ALA A 31 -17.72 28.80 -26.27
CA ALA A 31 -17.31 27.43 -26.52
C ALA A 31 -16.61 26.79 -25.30
N ALA A 32 -15.69 27.53 -24.65
CA ALA A 32 -15.01 27.07 -23.43
C ALA A 32 -15.99 26.84 -22.26
N LEU A 33 -17.00 27.71 -22.14
CA LEU A 33 -18.10 27.58 -21.19
C LEU A 33 -19.00 26.39 -21.53
N ALA A 34 -19.39 26.23 -22.80
CA ALA A 34 -20.22 25.10 -23.24
C ALA A 34 -19.54 23.75 -22.96
N VAL A 35 -18.23 23.61 -23.23
CA VAL A 35 -17.46 22.39 -22.90
C VAL A 35 -17.48 22.11 -21.38
N ARG A 36 -17.33 23.14 -20.54
CA ARG A 36 -17.37 23.00 -19.08
C ARG A 36 -18.79 22.70 -18.56
N LEU A 37 -19.83 23.29 -19.14
CA LEU A 37 -21.23 22.99 -18.83
C LEU A 37 -21.61 21.57 -19.24
N ILE A 38 -21.14 21.10 -20.41
CA ILE A 38 -21.31 19.70 -20.84
C ILE A 38 -20.60 18.76 -19.85
N ALA A 39 -19.36 19.06 -19.46
CA ALA A 39 -18.64 18.25 -18.47
C ALA A 39 -19.36 18.23 -17.11
N LEU A 40 -19.83 19.38 -16.61
CA LEU A 40 -20.58 19.49 -15.36
C LEU A 40 -21.91 18.73 -15.40
N ALA A 41 -22.63 18.80 -16.53
CA ALA A 41 -23.87 18.05 -16.74
C ALA A 41 -23.63 16.53 -16.82
N TRP A 42 -22.54 16.12 -17.48
CA TRP A 42 -22.15 14.70 -17.61
C TRP A 42 -21.66 14.09 -16.27
N LEU A 43 -21.10 14.92 -15.38
CA LEU A 43 -20.63 14.51 -14.05
C LEU A 43 -21.73 14.41 -12.99
N GLY A 44 -22.97 14.85 -13.28
CA GLY A 44 -24.14 14.54 -12.44
C GLY A 44 -24.10 15.08 -11.00
N SER A 45 -23.83 16.37 -10.81
CA SER A 45 -23.72 17.01 -9.47
C SER A 45 -22.62 16.38 -8.59
N PRO A 46 -21.33 16.47 -9.00
CA PRO A 46 -20.22 15.82 -8.31
C PRO A 46 -20.15 16.19 -6.83
N LEU A 47 -19.55 15.31 -6.02
CA LEU A 47 -19.26 15.61 -4.62
C LEU A 47 -18.28 16.80 -4.52
N ILE A 48 -18.36 17.55 -3.43
CA ILE A 48 -17.42 18.66 -3.21
C ILE A 48 -16.06 18.10 -2.81
N ASP A 49 -14.99 18.54 -3.47
CA ASP A 49 -13.60 18.18 -3.11
C ASP A 49 -13.23 18.67 -1.70
N MET A 50 -12.26 18.03 -1.04
CA MET A 50 -11.85 18.38 0.32
C MET A 50 -11.29 19.82 0.47
N ASP A 51 -10.62 20.36 -0.54
CA ASP A 51 -10.23 21.78 -0.55
C ASP A 51 -11.46 22.67 -0.85
N GLY A 52 -12.34 22.19 -1.72
CA GLY A 52 -13.61 22.84 -2.05
C GLY A 52 -14.50 23.06 -0.83
N ALA A 53 -14.64 22.05 0.02
CA ALA A 53 -15.38 22.11 1.29
C ALA A 53 -14.78 23.15 2.24
N ASN A 54 -13.45 23.22 2.31
CA ASN A 54 -12.73 24.25 3.07
C ASN A 54 -13.01 25.65 2.52
N PHE A 55 -12.89 25.86 1.21
CA PHE A 55 -13.18 27.16 0.59
C PHE A 55 -14.65 27.56 0.76
N ALA A 56 -15.58 26.62 0.60
CA ALA A 56 -17.02 26.86 0.74
C ALA A 56 -17.41 27.22 2.18
N ARG A 57 -17.00 26.45 3.19
CA ARG A 57 -17.27 26.81 4.60
C ARG A 57 -16.57 28.11 5.01
N THR A 58 -15.38 28.39 4.48
CA THR A 58 -14.72 29.70 4.68
C THR A 58 -15.54 30.83 4.07
N ALA A 59 -16.17 30.63 2.91
CA ALA A 59 -17.04 31.62 2.29
C ALA A 59 -18.36 31.82 3.06
N GLU A 60 -18.96 30.75 3.60
CA GLU A 60 -20.12 30.83 4.50
C GLU A 60 -19.77 31.63 5.75
N ASN A 61 -18.63 31.35 6.39
CA ASN A 61 -18.17 32.07 7.58
C ASN A 61 -17.85 33.54 7.30
N LEU A 62 -17.28 33.86 6.13
CA LEU A 62 -17.08 35.24 5.69
C LEU A 62 -18.40 35.98 5.45
N ALA A 63 -19.38 35.34 4.80
CA ALA A 63 -20.68 35.95 4.52
C ALA A 63 -21.49 36.26 5.79
N HIS A 64 -21.30 35.48 6.85
CA HIS A 64 -21.93 35.69 8.17
C HIS A 64 -21.07 36.52 9.15
N GLY A 65 -19.90 37.02 8.73
CA GLY A 65 -19.05 37.90 9.54
C GLY A 65 -18.10 37.20 10.53
N TYR A 66 -18.01 35.87 10.52
CA TYR A 66 -17.11 35.09 11.38
C TYR A 66 -15.64 35.09 10.91
N GLY A 67 -15.37 35.58 9.70
CA GLY A 67 -14.01 35.69 9.14
C GLY A 67 -13.52 34.42 8.46
N TYR A 68 -12.20 34.28 8.32
CA TYR A 68 -11.55 33.15 7.65
C TYR A 68 -11.50 31.88 8.53
N ILE A 69 -12.67 31.35 8.90
CA ILE A 69 -12.81 30.09 9.65
C ILE A 69 -13.10 28.96 8.68
N GLY A 70 -12.29 27.90 8.73
CA GLY A 70 -12.40 26.74 7.83
C GLY A 70 -13.46 25.73 8.28
N ILE A 71 -13.47 24.55 7.65
CA ILE A 71 -14.39 23.46 8.04
C ILE A 71 -14.03 22.77 9.35
N ARG A 72 -12.91 23.13 10.00
CA ARG A 72 -12.49 22.59 11.31
C ARG A 72 -12.84 23.50 12.49
N GLY A 73 -13.86 24.36 12.37
CA GLY A 73 -14.25 25.35 13.39
C GLY A 73 -13.16 26.36 13.82
N THR A 74 -12.02 26.40 13.12
CA THR A 74 -10.80 27.12 13.52
C THR A 74 -10.31 28.10 12.43
N PRO A 75 -9.56 29.16 12.80
CA PRO A 75 -9.00 30.11 11.83
C PRO A 75 -8.12 29.39 10.81
N ASN A 76 -8.38 29.59 9.52
CA ASN A 76 -7.79 28.82 8.42
C ASN A 76 -6.60 29.55 7.76
N SER A 77 -5.37 29.41 8.27
CA SER A 77 -4.20 30.10 7.69
C SER A 77 -3.75 29.58 6.32
N VAL A 78 -4.23 28.41 5.88
CA VAL A 78 -3.77 27.73 4.65
C VAL A 78 -4.63 28.07 3.44
N HIS A 79 -5.91 28.37 3.66
CA HIS A 79 -6.88 28.73 2.61
C HIS A 79 -7.27 30.22 2.64
N VAL A 80 -6.59 31.06 3.45
CA VAL A 80 -6.66 32.52 3.31
C VAL A 80 -6.37 32.85 1.86
N SER A 81 -7.38 33.35 1.17
CA SER A 81 -7.32 33.72 -0.23
C SER A 81 -8.53 34.58 -0.59
N ILE A 82 -8.47 35.28 -1.73
CA ILE A 82 -9.59 36.08 -2.24
C ILE A 82 -10.71 35.19 -2.82
N PHE A 83 -10.46 33.92 -3.12
CA PHE A 83 -11.45 33.01 -3.70
C PHE A 83 -12.68 32.83 -2.77
N PRO A 84 -12.55 32.42 -1.48
CA PRO A 84 -13.66 32.42 -0.53
C PRO A 84 -14.37 33.77 -0.36
N ALA A 85 -13.66 34.90 -0.48
CA ALA A 85 -14.28 36.22 -0.38
C ALA A 85 -15.19 36.54 -1.58
N ILE A 86 -14.81 36.12 -2.79
CA ILE A 86 -15.65 36.24 -3.99
C ILE A 86 -16.84 35.27 -3.90
N VAL A 87 -16.62 34.05 -3.42
CA VAL A 87 -17.70 33.08 -3.15
C VAL A 87 -18.68 33.63 -2.09
N ALA A 88 -18.18 34.25 -1.02
CA ALA A 88 -18.99 34.85 0.04
C ALA A 88 -19.92 35.96 -0.48
N ALA A 89 -19.47 36.75 -1.45
CA ALA A 89 -20.32 37.77 -2.10
C ALA A 89 -21.51 37.15 -2.87
N LEU A 90 -21.35 35.94 -3.42
CA LEU A 90 -22.45 35.17 -4.03
C LEU A 90 -23.34 34.48 -2.99
N VAL A 91 -22.76 34.03 -1.86
CA VAL A 91 -23.50 33.50 -0.71
C VAL A 91 -24.42 34.56 -0.10
N TRP A 92 -23.93 35.80 0.01
CA TRP A 92 -24.71 36.93 0.54
C TRP A 92 -25.97 37.26 -0.27
N ILE A 93 -25.99 36.92 -1.57
CA ILE A 93 -27.17 37.06 -2.44
C ILE A 93 -27.99 35.76 -2.60
N GLY A 94 -27.79 34.78 -1.70
CA GLY A 94 -28.59 33.57 -1.60
C GLY A 94 -28.14 32.36 -2.44
N ILE A 95 -26.94 32.39 -3.05
CA ILE A 95 -26.40 31.24 -3.77
C ILE A 95 -25.62 30.35 -2.80
N SER A 96 -25.98 29.08 -2.65
CA SER A 96 -25.26 28.12 -1.78
C SER A 96 -23.75 28.08 -2.09
N ALA A 97 -22.89 27.99 -1.07
CA ALA A 97 -21.45 28.15 -1.22
C ALA A 97 -20.78 27.16 -2.20
N GLU A 98 -21.27 25.90 -2.25
CA GLU A 98 -20.89 24.91 -3.26
C GLU A 98 -21.08 25.46 -4.69
N ARG A 99 -22.31 25.88 -5.02
CA ARG A 99 -22.68 26.43 -6.34
C ARG A 99 -21.95 27.73 -6.63
N ALA A 100 -21.81 28.62 -5.64
CA ALA A 100 -21.06 29.86 -5.78
C ALA A 100 -19.58 29.59 -6.12
N GLY A 101 -18.94 28.64 -5.44
CA GLY A 101 -17.58 28.20 -5.77
C GLY A 101 -17.46 27.65 -7.19
N ILE A 102 -18.37 26.77 -7.60
CA ILE A 102 -18.41 26.24 -8.97
C ILE A 102 -18.60 27.37 -9.99
N ILE A 103 -19.49 28.33 -9.76
CA ILE A 103 -19.72 29.48 -10.66
C ILE A 103 -18.43 30.30 -10.83
N VAL A 104 -17.71 30.60 -9.74
CA VAL A 104 -16.45 31.37 -9.80
C VAL A 104 -15.39 30.62 -10.60
N SER A 105 -15.19 29.32 -10.33
CA SER A 105 -14.22 28.48 -11.05
C SER A 105 -14.59 28.29 -12.53
N LEU A 106 -15.88 28.14 -12.82
CA LEU A 106 -16.44 27.95 -14.18
C LEU A 106 -16.23 29.21 -15.03
N VAL A 107 -16.61 30.38 -14.50
CA VAL A 107 -16.44 31.67 -15.18
C VAL A 107 -14.96 31.98 -15.37
N ALA A 108 -14.14 31.87 -14.30
CA ALA A 108 -12.72 32.16 -14.40
C ALA A 108 -11.99 31.24 -15.38
N GLY A 109 -12.28 29.94 -15.34
CA GLY A 109 -11.68 28.95 -16.25
C GLY A 109 -12.13 29.11 -17.71
N SER A 110 -13.36 29.57 -17.95
CA SER A 110 -13.84 29.92 -19.29
C SER A 110 -13.18 31.20 -19.81
N LEU A 111 -12.90 32.17 -18.93
CA LEU A 111 -12.20 33.41 -19.28
C LEU A 111 -10.69 33.22 -19.53
N LEU A 112 -10.06 32.14 -19.04
CA LEU A 112 -8.63 31.84 -19.24
C LEU A 112 -8.21 31.83 -20.73
N VAL A 113 -9.13 31.48 -21.64
CA VAL A 113 -8.86 31.45 -23.08
C VAL A 113 -8.55 32.84 -23.66
N VAL A 114 -9.07 33.91 -23.04
CA VAL A 114 -8.91 35.29 -23.52
C VAL A 114 -7.47 35.79 -23.40
N PRO A 115 -6.81 35.80 -22.22
CA PRO A 115 -5.43 36.24 -22.12
C PRO A 115 -4.47 35.27 -22.84
N VAL A 116 -4.77 33.96 -22.90
CA VAL A 116 -4.01 32.97 -23.68
C VAL A 116 -4.04 33.31 -25.18
N TYR A 117 -5.24 33.49 -25.75
CA TYR A 117 -5.40 33.95 -27.14
C TYR A 117 -4.66 35.25 -27.41
N ALA A 118 -4.82 36.22 -26.51
CA ALA A 118 -4.31 37.57 -26.70
C ALA A 118 -2.77 37.67 -26.49
N ILE A 119 -2.13 36.70 -25.83
CA ILE A 119 -0.68 36.52 -25.83
C ILE A 119 -0.24 35.80 -27.11
N ALA A 120 -0.86 34.64 -27.43
CA ALA A 120 -0.48 33.83 -28.59
C ALA A 120 -0.61 34.57 -29.93
N SER A 121 -1.62 35.43 -30.09
CA SER A 121 -1.83 36.24 -31.30
C SER A 121 -0.69 37.21 -31.58
N ARG A 122 0.00 37.71 -30.55
CA ARG A 122 1.20 38.56 -30.71
C ARG A 122 2.48 37.76 -31.03
N LEU A 123 2.49 36.45 -30.80
CA LEU A 123 3.68 35.60 -30.95
C LEU A 123 3.69 34.78 -32.25
N ALA A 124 2.50 34.39 -32.70
CA ALA A 124 2.30 33.44 -33.79
C ALA A 124 1.09 33.76 -34.69
N GLY A 125 0.41 34.90 -34.46
CA GLY A 125 -0.74 35.33 -35.27
C GLY A 125 -2.07 34.68 -34.86
N THR A 126 -3.15 35.15 -35.48
CA THR A 126 -4.55 34.81 -35.14
C THR A 126 -4.84 33.30 -35.17
N ARG A 127 -4.26 32.59 -36.15
CA ARG A 127 -4.56 31.16 -36.39
C ARG A 127 -3.97 30.28 -35.27
N ALA A 128 -2.69 30.45 -34.96
CA ALA A 128 -2.06 29.82 -33.79
C ALA A 128 -2.70 30.26 -32.46
N ALA A 129 -3.22 31.49 -32.35
CA ALA A 129 -3.96 31.94 -31.18
C ALA A 129 -5.27 31.17 -30.96
N MET A 130 -6.00 30.85 -32.04
CA MET A 130 -7.18 29.96 -31.96
C MET A 130 -6.78 28.56 -31.50
N VAL A 131 -5.62 28.04 -31.92
CA VAL A 131 -5.09 26.74 -31.45
C VAL A 131 -4.79 26.80 -29.95
N ALA A 132 -4.08 27.84 -29.47
CA ALA A 132 -3.76 28.00 -28.04
C ALA A 132 -5.02 28.10 -27.17
N ALA A 133 -5.99 28.91 -27.59
CA ALA A 133 -7.27 29.07 -26.91
C ALA A 133 -8.10 27.76 -26.93
N GLY A 134 -8.13 27.08 -28.08
CA GLY A 134 -8.80 25.80 -28.25
C GLY A 134 -8.25 24.71 -27.32
N ILE A 135 -6.93 24.60 -27.20
CA ILE A 135 -6.28 23.69 -26.25
C ILE A 135 -6.80 23.95 -24.83
N VAL A 136 -6.75 25.19 -24.34
CA VAL A 136 -7.20 25.55 -22.98
C VAL A 136 -8.72 25.37 -22.79
N ALA A 137 -9.51 25.55 -23.85
CA ALA A 137 -10.95 25.32 -23.83
C ALA A 137 -11.29 23.85 -23.57
N ILE A 138 -10.57 22.90 -24.19
CA ILE A 138 -10.85 21.45 -24.15
C ILE A 138 -9.86 20.61 -23.32
N ASN A 139 -8.89 21.22 -22.64
CA ASN A 139 -7.88 20.47 -21.90
C ASN A 139 -8.49 19.81 -20.64
N PRO A 140 -8.29 18.50 -20.40
CA PRO A 140 -9.00 17.80 -19.33
C PRO A 140 -8.76 18.34 -17.93
N ILE A 141 -7.51 18.60 -17.55
CA ILE A 141 -7.20 19.11 -16.21
C ILE A 141 -7.73 20.56 -16.02
N ALA A 142 -7.75 21.36 -17.10
CA ALA A 142 -8.27 22.73 -17.07
C ALA A 142 -9.80 22.77 -17.05
N VAL A 143 -10.48 21.78 -17.67
CA VAL A 143 -11.93 21.61 -17.54
C VAL A 143 -12.29 21.12 -16.13
N ALA A 144 -11.62 20.08 -15.62
CA ALA A 144 -11.88 19.51 -14.30
C ALA A 144 -11.71 20.52 -13.16
N THR A 145 -10.62 21.31 -13.16
CA THR A 145 -10.40 22.40 -12.18
C THR A 145 -11.37 23.58 -12.34
N SER A 146 -12.07 23.70 -13.47
CA SER A 146 -13.11 24.73 -13.70
C SER A 146 -14.52 24.29 -13.28
N VAL A 147 -14.79 22.99 -13.14
CA VAL A 147 -16.13 22.48 -12.74
C VAL A 147 -16.20 22.05 -11.28
N THR A 148 -15.10 22.24 -10.54
CA THR A 148 -14.95 21.95 -9.10
C THR A 148 -14.71 23.29 -8.37
N PRO A 149 -15.20 23.52 -7.14
CA PRO A 149 -15.04 24.79 -6.42
C PRO A 149 -13.60 25.01 -5.88
N LEU A 150 -12.62 25.07 -6.78
CA LEU A 150 -11.19 25.24 -6.51
C LEU A 150 -10.68 26.61 -6.98
N ALA A 151 -9.75 27.18 -6.23
CA ALA A 151 -9.15 28.49 -6.51
C ALA A 151 -8.25 28.54 -7.77
N ASP A 152 -7.87 27.38 -8.32
CA ASP A 152 -6.93 27.17 -9.43
C ASP A 152 -7.30 27.96 -10.69
N SER A 153 -8.52 27.79 -11.20
CA SER A 153 -8.98 28.48 -12.42
C SER A 153 -9.02 30.00 -12.26
N LEU A 154 -9.30 30.51 -11.05
CA LEU A 154 -9.21 31.94 -10.76
C LEU A 154 -7.75 32.40 -10.76
N ALA A 155 -6.88 31.72 -10.02
CA ALA A 155 -5.46 32.08 -9.91
C ALA A 155 -4.75 32.13 -11.27
N PHE A 156 -4.95 31.13 -12.13
CA PHE A 156 -4.29 31.10 -13.45
C PHE A 156 -4.86 32.15 -14.40
N THR A 157 -6.17 32.42 -14.37
CA THR A 157 -6.77 33.50 -15.19
C THR A 157 -6.25 34.87 -14.78
N LEU A 158 -6.13 35.14 -13.48
CA LEU A 158 -5.53 36.37 -12.96
C LEU A 158 -4.04 36.47 -13.34
N ALA A 159 -3.26 35.40 -13.15
CA ALA A 159 -1.82 35.38 -13.43
C ALA A 159 -1.50 35.56 -14.93
N VAL A 160 -2.22 34.87 -15.81
CA VAL A 160 -2.01 34.97 -17.27
C VAL A 160 -2.56 36.29 -17.82
N THR A 161 -3.61 36.87 -17.22
CA THR A 161 -4.05 38.25 -17.50
C THR A 161 -3.02 39.28 -17.06
N GLY A 162 -2.41 39.11 -15.88
CA GLY A 162 -1.28 39.90 -15.41
C GLY A 162 -0.09 39.83 -16.35
N LEU A 163 0.23 38.64 -16.87
CA LEU A 163 1.26 38.44 -17.89
C LEU A 163 0.91 39.15 -19.20
N HIS A 164 -0.34 39.11 -19.65
CA HIS A 164 -0.79 39.86 -20.82
C HIS A 164 -0.65 41.38 -20.64
N ALA A 165 -1.07 41.91 -19.49
CA ALA A 165 -0.91 43.32 -19.13
C ALA A 165 0.58 43.70 -19.00
N PHE A 166 1.40 42.82 -18.44
CA PHE A 166 2.84 43.03 -18.33
C PHE A 166 3.49 43.18 -19.72
N LEU A 167 3.15 42.29 -20.65
CA LEU A 167 3.63 42.39 -22.04
C LEU A 167 3.16 43.69 -22.71
N ARG A 168 1.93 44.15 -22.42
CA ARG A 168 1.43 45.46 -22.87
C ARG A 168 2.13 46.66 -22.24
N SER A 169 2.71 46.53 -21.03
CA SER A 169 3.49 47.60 -20.40
C SER A 169 4.79 47.95 -21.16
N ARG A 170 5.22 47.09 -22.09
CA ARG A 170 6.33 47.35 -23.00
C ARG A 170 5.98 48.38 -24.07
N GLU A 171 4.72 48.43 -24.49
CA GLU A 171 4.16 49.34 -25.49
C GLU A 171 3.61 50.62 -24.84
N ASN A 172 2.86 50.48 -23.74
CA ASN A 172 2.27 51.60 -23.02
C ASN A 172 2.45 51.40 -21.50
N PRO A 173 3.29 52.21 -20.82
CA PRO A 173 3.65 52.01 -19.41
C PRO A 173 2.49 51.94 -18.41
N ARG A 174 1.31 52.50 -18.72
CA ARG A 174 0.15 52.45 -17.81
C ARG A 174 -0.29 51.02 -17.45
N TRP A 175 -0.04 50.07 -18.34
CA TRP A 175 -0.34 48.65 -18.09
C TRP A 175 0.56 48.01 -17.03
N ALA A 176 1.64 48.66 -16.59
CA ALA A 176 2.45 48.17 -15.46
C ALA A 176 1.65 48.16 -14.15
N LEU A 177 0.79 49.16 -13.92
CA LEU A 177 -0.13 49.18 -12.77
C LEU A 177 -1.13 48.02 -12.85
N ALA A 178 -1.76 47.83 -14.01
CA ALA A 178 -2.68 46.71 -14.23
C ALA A 178 -2.00 45.34 -14.07
N ALA A 179 -0.77 45.19 -14.55
CA ALA A 179 0.02 43.97 -14.37
C ALA A 179 0.30 43.69 -12.89
N GLY A 180 0.76 44.70 -12.15
CA GLY A 180 1.00 44.58 -10.70
C GLY A 180 -0.26 44.21 -9.93
N ALA A 181 -1.38 44.87 -10.21
CA ALA A 181 -2.68 44.57 -9.60
C ALA A 181 -3.15 43.13 -9.89
N TRP A 182 -3.12 42.69 -11.16
CA TRP A 182 -3.50 41.32 -11.52
C TRP A 182 -2.60 40.27 -10.90
N PHE A 183 -1.28 40.50 -10.85
CA PHE A 183 -0.36 39.60 -10.15
C PHE A 183 -0.58 39.60 -8.63
N GLY A 184 -0.92 40.75 -8.03
CA GLY A 184 -1.25 40.86 -6.61
C GLY A 184 -2.50 40.06 -6.26
N LEU A 185 -3.56 40.20 -7.07
CA LEU A 185 -4.80 39.41 -6.95
C LEU A 185 -4.56 37.91 -7.18
N ALA A 186 -3.73 37.54 -8.17
CA ALA A 186 -3.35 36.14 -8.40
C ALA A 186 -2.63 35.55 -7.18
N TYR A 187 -1.66 36.28 -6.63
CA TYR A 187 -0.92 35.89 -5.42
C TYR A 187 -1.84 35.75 -4.19
N CYS A 188 -2.80 36.67 -4.03
CA CYS A 188 -3.86 36.56 -3.01
C CYS A 188 -4.86 35.44 -3.29
N THR A 189 -4.83 34.79 -4.45
CA THR A 189 -5.64 33.60 -4.76
C THR A 189 -4.84 32.32 -4.49
N ARG A 190 -3.62 32.24 -5.02
CA ARG A 190 -2.66 31.14 -4.82
C ARG A 190 -1.24 31.69 -4.80
N SER A 191 -0.53 31.50 -3.68
CA SER A 191 0.75 32.15 -3.37
C SER A 191 1.88 31.84 -4.36
N GLU A 192 1.88 30.66 -4.97
CA GLU A 192 2.88 30.25 -5.97
C GLU A 192 2.87 31.12 -7.23
N THR A 193 1.75 31.79 -7.55
CA THR A 193 1.67 32.69 -8.72
C THR A 193 2.56 33.92 -8.60
N ILE A 194 3.18 34.18 -7.43
CA ILE A 194 4.24 35.18 -7.24
C ILE A 194 5.41 35.02 -8.25
N VAL A 195 5.64 33.80 -8.76
CA VAL A 195 6.59 33.51 -9.85
C VAL A 195 6.37 34.41 -11.06
N TYR A 196 5.12 34.70 -11.43
CA TYR A 196 4.78 35.55 -12.57
C TYR A 196 5.23 37.01 -12.33
N ALA A 197 4.99 37.54 -11.13
CA ALA A 197 5.44 38.88 -10.73
C ALA A 197 6.98 38.96 -10.67
N PHE A 198 7.62 37.94 -10.12
CA PHE A 198 9.08 37.85 -10.01
C PHE A 198 9.77 37.82 -11.39
N VAL A 199 9.30 36.97 -12.32
CA VAL A 199 9.83 36.92 -13.69
C VAL A 199 9.57 38.23 -14.44
N ALA A 200 8.39 38.84 -14.26
CA ALA A 200 8.08 40.15 -14.84
C ALA A 200 9.04 41.25 -14.35
N LEU A 201 9.27 41.34 -13.03
CA LEU A 201 10.22 42.29 -12.43
C LEU A 201 11.64 42.03 -12.93
N CYS A 202 12.11 40.79 -12.93
CA CYS A 202 13.42 40.41 -13.49
C CYS A 202 13.57 40.83 -14.96
N ALA A 203 12.54 40.63 -15.79
CA ALA A 203 12.54 41.04 -17.19
C ALA A 203 12.60 42.57 -17.37
N VAL A 204 11.94 43.37 -16.52
CA VAL A 204 12.08 44.83 -16.53
C VAL A 204 13.46 45.25 -16.05
N MET A 205 14.00 44.62 -15.01
CA MET A 205 15.32 44.94 -14.46
C MET A 205 16.44 44.63 -15.47
N LEU A 206 16.32 43.58 -16.28
CA LEU A 206 17.24 43.34 -17.40
C LEU A 206 17.16 44.44 -18.47
N ALA A 207 15.99 45.05 -18.68
CA ALA A 207 15.80 46.20 -19.58
C ALA A 207 16.30 47.54 -19.00
N VAL A 208 16.62 47.64 -17.70
CA VAL A 208 17.25 48.85 -17.11
C VAL A 208 18.59 49.16 -17.78
N ARG A 209 19.31 48.13 -18.26
CA ARG A 209 20.57 48.26 -19.00
C ARG A 209 20.47 49.07 -20.30
N THR A 210 19.27 49.17 -20.89
CA THR A 210 19.05 49.89 -22.17
C THR A 210 18.01 51.01 -22.06
N GLN A 211 17.12 51.00 -21.05
CA GLN A 211 16.01 51.96 -20.92
C GLN A 211 15.80 52.41 -19.45
N ARG A 212 16.89 52.75 -18.73
CA ARG A 212 16.92 53.00 -17.27
C ARG A 212 15.71 53.74 -16.71
N GLY A 213 15.41 54.96 -17.17
CA GLY A 213 14.34 55.80 -16.61
C GLY A 213 12.89 55.36 -16.90
N SER A 214 12.64 54.58 -17.96
CA SER A 214 11.30 54.03 -18.24
C SER A 214 11.14 52.61 -17.68
N ALA A 215 12.23 51.85 -17.58
CA ALA A 215 12.26 50.55 -16.90
C ALA A 215 12.02 50.72 -15.39
N LEU A 216 12.74 51.63 -14.71
CA LEU A 216 12.57 51.89 -13.27
C LEU A 216 11.14 52.34 -12.93
N ARG A 217 10.55 53.25 -13.71
CA ARG A 217 9.14 53.67 -13.51
C ARG A 217 8.14 52.53 -13.69
N ARG A 218 8.36 51.62 -14.66
CA ARG A 218 7.51 50.44 -14.86
C ARG A 218 7.68 49.41 -13.75
N ALA A 219 8.91 49.16 -13.30
CA ALA A 219 9.20 48.28 -12.17
C ALA A 219 8.55 48.79 -10.88
N ALA A 220 8.70 50.09 -10.59
CA ALA A 220 8.06 50.73 -9.44
C ALA A 220 6.53 50.67 -9.52
N ALA A 221 5.92 51.01 -10.66
CA ALA A 221 4.47 50.93 -10.84
C ALA A 221 3.92 49.51 -10.65
N LEU A 222 4.62 48.49 -11.20
CA LEU A 222 4.25 47.08 -11.02
C LEU A 222 4.40 46.65 -9.56
N ALA A 223 5.54 46.96 -8.92
CA ALA A 223 5.81 46.60 -7.53
C ALA A 223 4.84 47.26 -6.54
N VAL A 224 4.52 48.55 -6.71
CA VAL A 224 3.55 49.27 -5.88
C VAL A 224 2.15 48.69 -6.05
N ALA A 225 1.68 48.49 -7.30
CA ALA A 225 0.35 47.91 -7.54
C ALA A 225 0.23 46.45 -7.08
N PHE A 226 1.33 45.68 -7.12
CA PHE A 226 1.39 44.35 -6.51
C PHE A 226 1.30 44.43 -4.98
N ALA A 227 2.09 45.31 -4.36
CA ALA A 227 2.15 45.47 -2.91
C ALA A 227 0.82 45.90 -2.28
N VAL A 228 0.00 46.70 -2.99
CA VAL A 228 -1.36 47.08 -2.54
C VAL A 228 -2.23 45.88 -2.18
N PHE A 229 -2.10 44.76 -2.90
CA PHE A 229 -2.84 43.52 -2.59
C PHE A 229 -1.99 42.55 -1.75
N ALA A 230 -0.71 42.39 -2.10
CA ALA A 230 0.17 41.40 -1.50
C ALA A 230 0.55 41.70 -0.05
N VAL A 231 0.72 42.97 0.33
CA VAL A 231 1.13 43.34 1.70
C VAL A 231 0.00 43.10 2.71
N PRO A 232 -1.26 43.52 2.49
CA PRO A 232 -2.37 43.15 3.39
C PRO A 232 -2.50 41.64 3.58
N TYR A 233 -2.37 40.86 2.50
CA TYR A 233 -2.41 39.40 2.54
C TYR A 233 -1.29 38.81 3.42
N ALA A 234 -0.04 39.21 3.16
CA ALA A 234 1.12 38.78 3.95
C ALA A 234 1.02 39.22 5.42
N VAL A 235 0.46 40.41 5.73
CA VAL A 235 0.22 40.89 7.10
C VAL A 235 -0.83 40.05 7.82
N VAL A 236 -1.94 39.68 7.15
CA VAL A 236 -2.96 38.80 7.74
C VAL A 236 -2.37 37.43 8.09
N ILE A 237 -1.64 36.82 7.15
CA ILE A 237 -0.95 35.54 7.38
C ILE A 237 0.12 35.66 8.47
N SER A 238 0.90 36.74 8.48
CA SER A 238 1.95 36.94 9.48
C SER A 238 1.38 37.11 10.89
N ARG A 239 0.25 37.81 11.03
CA ARG A 239 -0.48 37.92 12.30
C ARG A 239 -1.08 36.58 12.73
N ALA A 240 -1.70 35.84 11.81
CA ALA A 240 -2.29 34.53 12.10
C ALA A 240 -1.25 33.45 12.46
N THR A 241 0.00 33.62 12.03
CA THR A 241 1.09 32.66 12.28
C THR A 241 2.14 33.13 13.29
N GLY A 242 2.01 34.36 13.83
CA GLY A 242 2.98 34.95 14.76
C GLY A 242 4.37 35.24 14.18
N HIS A 243 4.59 35.02 12.88
CA HIS A 243 5.89 35.11 12.21
C HIS A 243 5.75 35.85 10.88
N ALA A 244 6.77 36.62 10.47
CA ALA A 244 6.76 37.30 9.17
C ALA A 244 6.78 36.27 8.02
N ARG A 245 5.66 36.13 7.30
CA ARG A 245 5.43 35.10 6.27
C ARG A 245 4.71 35.64 5.04
N ILE A 246 5.04 35.08 3.88
CA ILE A 246 4.42 35.38 2.58
C ILE A 246 3.56 34.21 2.06
N ASP A 247 3.62 33.04 2.69
CA ASP A 247 2.76 31.90 2.45
C ASP A 247 2.75 31.00 3.70
N THR A 248 1.82 30.07 3.76
CA THR A 248 1.70 29.05 4.82
C THR A 248 1.86 27.63 4.29
N LYS A 249 1.51 27.39 3.02
CA LYS A 249 1.53 26.07 2.37
C LYS A 249 2.94 25.47 2.28
N SER A 250 3.98 26.27 2.10
CA SER A 250 5.34 25.74 1.94
C SER A 250 5.93 25.16 3.23
N ALA A 251 5.49 25.62 4.41
CA ALA A 251 5.88 25.04 5.69
C ALA A 251 5.23 23.67 5.91
N VAL A 252 3.93 23.55 5.64
CA VAL A 252 3.18 22.27 5.69
C VAL A 252 3.75 21.27 4.69
N ASN A 253 3.92 21.69 3.42
CA ASN A 253 4.51 20.85 2.38
C ASN A 253 5.92 20.37 2.74
N TYR A 254 6.74 21.20 3.38
CA TYR A 254 8.06 20.78 3.87
C TYR A 254 7.94 19.75 5.00
N ALA A 255 7.08 19.97 5.99
CA ALA A 255 6.90 19.06 7.12
C ALA A 255 6.44 17.66 6.64
N LEU A 256 5.43 17.64 5.76
CA LEU A 256 4.97 16.43 5.07
C LEU A 256 6.12 15.77 4.28
N ALA A 257 6.86 16.54 3.50
CA ALA A 257 7.96 16.03 2.68
C ALA A 257 9.16 15.52 3.49
N GLU A 258 9.43 16.10 4.66
CA GLU A 258 10.46 15.63 5.59
C GLU A 258 10.06 14.30 6.24
N ARG A 259 8.79 14.16 6.66
CA ARG A 259 8.21 12.91 7.17
C ARG A 259 8.20 11.80 6.10
N ILE A 260 7.77 12.09 4.87
CA ILE A 260 7.86 11.14 3.74
C ILE A 260 9.32 10.76 3.45
N ALA A 261 10.27 11.70 3.55
CA ALA A 261 11.69 11.40 3.38
C ALA A 261 12.30 10.52 4.50
N GLN A 262 11.60 10.35 5.63
CA GLN A 262 11.91 9.39 6.69
C GLN A 262 11.29 7.99 6.44
N GLY A 263 10.58 7.81 5.32
CA GLY A 263 9.95 6.53 4.93
C GLY A 263 8.50 6.36 5.38
N MET A 264 7.85 7.43 5.85
CA MET A 264 6.42 7.45 6.17
C MET A 264 5.55 7.46 4.91
N SER A 265 4.34 6.91 5.00
CA SER A 265 3.31 7.08 3.94
C SER A 265 2.80 8.53 3.88
N TYR A 266 1.98 8.87 2.87
CA TYR A 266 1.33 10.19 2.84
C TYR A 266 0.41 10.37 4.06
N ASP A 267 -0.48 9.41 4.32
CA ASP A 267 -1.40 9.45 5.47
C ASP A 267 -0.69 9.46 6.83
N GLU A 268 0.48 8.83 6.94
CA GLU A 268 1.31 8.88 8.16
C GLU A 268 2.01 10.23 8.34
N ALA A 269 2.47 10.81 7.23
CA ALA A 269 3.07 12.12 7.21
C ALA A 269 2.05 13.22 7.48
N ALA A 270 0.84 13.09 6.95
CA ALA A 270 -0.28 14.03 7.07
C ALA A 270 -1.02 13.87 8.40
N ASP A 271 -1.46 12.66 8.74
CA ASP A 271 -2.42 12.43 9.84
C ASP A 271 -1.88 11.57 11.00
N GLY A 272 -0.57 11.27 11.05
CA GLY A 272 0.02 10.41 12.08
C GLY A 272 -0.02 10.97 13.51
N LEU A 273 -0.16 10.08 14.50
CA LEU A 273 0.07 10.41 15.92
C LEU A 273 1.51 10.06 16.34
N GLY A 274 2.08 10.87 17.22
CA GLY A 274 3.34 10.61 17.91
C GLY A 274 3.13 10.11 19.35
N PRO A 275 4.24 9.84 20.07
CA PRO A 275 4.19 9.40 21.47
C PRO A 275 3.33 10.32 22.34
N GLY A 276 2.49 9.73 23.20
CA GLY A 276 1.57 10.47 24.06
C GLY A 276 0.38 11.13 23.34
N LEU A 277 -0.02 10.60 22.18
CA LEU A 277 -1.10 11.14 21.33
C LEU A 277 -0.82 12.55 20.81
N ARG A 278 0.46 12.90 20.64
CA ARG A 278 0.87 14.19 20.06
C ARG A 278 0.48 14.22 18.57
N GLU A 279 -0.05 15.36 18.13
CA GLU A 279 -0.49 15.59 16.75
C GLU A 279 0.72 15.83 15.83
N ASP A 280 1.45 14.74 15.54
CA ASP A 280 2.72 14.75 14.79
C ASP A 280 2.56 14.90 13.28
N GLY A 281 1.41 14.48 12.74
CA GLY A 281 1.04 14.61 11.35
C GLY A 281 0.85 16.08 10.96
N ALA A 282 1.41 16.47 9.82
CA ALA A 282 1.42 17.84 9.32
C ALA A 282 0.02 18.44 9.06
N GLU A 283 -1.00 17.59 8.91
CA GLU A 283 -2.40 17.92 8.63
C GLU A 283 -3.37 17.44 9.74
N LEU A 284 -2.91 16.62 10.69
CA LEU A 284 -3.75 16.10 11.77
C LEU A 284 -4.25 17.20 12.70
N GLY A 285 -3.30 18.01 13.19
CA GLY A 285 -3.51 18.79 14.39
C GLY A 285 -4.21 20.13 14.19
N ALA A 286 -4.59 20.76 15.30
CA ALA A 286 -5.05 22.16 15.29
C ALA A 286 -3.98 23.12 14.69
N GLY A 287 -2.70 22.71 14.78
CA GLY A 287 -1.54 23.39 14.19
C GLY A 287 -1.53 23.49 12.65
N PHE A 288 -2.33 22.69 11.93
CA PHE A 288 -2.43 22.72 10.46
C PHE A 288 -2.85 24.10 9.94
N TYR A 289 -3.71 24.79 10.68
CA TYR A 289 -4.24 26.10 10.32
C TYR A 289 -3.91 27.23 11.30
N ALA A 290 -3.38 26.91 12.48
CA ALA A 290 -2.97 27.90 13.48
C ALA A 290 -1.68 27.47 14.17
N THR A 291 -0.54 28.02 13.71
CA THR A 291 0.77 27.93 14.38
C THR A 291 1.19 26.54 14.86
N HIS A 292 1.67 25.68 13.95
CA HIS A 292 2.34 24.43 14.33
C HIS A 292 3.53 24.73 15.28
N PRO A 293 3.47 24.34 16.58
CA PRO A 293 4.53 24.67 17.52
C PRO A 293 5.76 23.81 17.21
N GLY A 294 6.88 24.46 16.84
CA GLY A 294 8.15 23.79 16.53
C GLY A 294 8.52 23.70 15.06
N ILE A 295 7.59 23.97 14.11
CA ILE A 295 7.94 24.06 12.67
C ILE A 295 8.29 25.51 12.31
N GLY A 296 9.50 25.92 12.73
CA GLY A 296 10.12 27.14 12.23
C GLY A 296 10.32 27.07 10.72
N ASP A 297 10.33 28.22 10.03
CA ASP A 297 10.48 28.20 8.57
C ASP A 297 11.79 27.55 8.15
N PRO A 298 11.74 26.41 7.40
CA PRO A 298 12.93 25.67 7.07
C PRO A 298 13.78 26.54 6.14
N PRO A 299 15.06 26.79 6.48
CA PRO A 299 15.91 27.70 5.72
C PRO A 299 16.09 27.18 4.30
N LEU A 300 16.33 28.08 3.34
CA LEU A 300 16.42 27.73 1.91
C LEU A 300 17.35 26.54 1.62
N ARG A 301 18.47 26.42 2.37
CA ARG A 301 19.39 25.27 2.30
C ARG A 301 18.72 23.91 2.58
N ALA A 302 17.79 23.84 3.54
CA ALA A 302 17.08 22.62 3.91
C ALA A 302 16.04 22.25 2.85
N ARG A 303 15.28 23.25 2.36
CA ARG A 303 14.34 23.08 1.24
C ARG A 303 15.06 22.57 -0.02
N LEU A 304 16.22 23.14 -0.35
CA LEU A 304 17.06 22.69 -1.47
C LEU A 304 17.62 21.27 -1.25
N ALA A 305 18.12 20.94 -0.05
CA ALA A 305 18.60 19.60 0.27
C ALA A 305 17.50 18.53 0.17
N LEU A 306 16.26 18.87 0.55
CA LEU A 306 15.08 18.01 0.40
C LEU A 306 14.71 17.82 -1.08
N ALA A 307 14.72 18.88 -1.89
CA ALA A 307 14.48 18.80 -3.33
C ALA A 307 15.56 17.97 -4.07
N VAL A 308 16.83 18.11 -3.68
CA VAL A 308 17.94 17.29 -4.22
C VAL A 308 17.77 15.81 -3.85
N ARG A 309 17.40 15.50 -2.59
CA ARG A 309 17.10 14.12 -2.16
C ARG A 309 15.92 13.51 -2.93
N GLY A 310 14.86 14.27 -3.16
CA GLY A 310 13.69 13.85 -3.95
C GLY A 310 13.87 13.86 -5.47
N PHE A 311 14.94 14.46 -6.00
CA PHE A 311 15.03 14.82 -7.42
C PHE A 311 14.76 13.66 -8.38
N ARG A 312 15.37 12.49 -8.15
CA ARG A 312 15.20 11.31 -9.03
C ARG A 312 13.77 10.76 -9.02
N SER A 313 13.11 10.67 -7.86
CA SER A 313 11.74 10.16 -7.76
C SER A 313 10.72 11.17 -8.30
N GLN A 314 10.91 12.46 -8.01
CA GLN A 314 9.97 13.51 -8.44
C GLN A 314 10.07 13.84 -9.92
N VAL A 315 11.26 13.87 -10.53
CA VAL A 315 11.38 14.04 -11.99
C VAL A 315 10.63 12.94 -12.74
N ALA A 316 10.65 11.69 -12.24
CA ALA A 316 9.88 10.60 -12.84
C ALA A 316 8.36 10.76 -12.63
N ARG A 317 7.89 11.22 -11.46
CA ARG A 317 6.47 11.50 -11.20
C ARG A 317 5.94 12.67 -12.04
N ILE A 318 6.65 13.79 -12.05
CA ILE A 318 6.31 14.98 -12.83
C ILE A 318 6.36 14.67 -14.33
N GLY A 319 7.36 13.91 -14.78
CA GLY A 319 7.44 13.42 -16.16
C GLY A 319 6.22 12.57 -16.54
N ARG A 320 5.81 11.62 -15.71
CA ARG A 320 4.58 10.85 -15.94
C ARG A 320 3.32 11.72 -15.95
N ALA A 321 3.24 12.75 -15.09
CA ALA A 321 2.10 13.67 -15.06
C ALA A 321 2.02 14.54 -16.33
N LEU A 322 3.13 15.15 -16.75
CA LEU A 322 3.20 16.00 -17.96
C LEU A 322 3.11 15.21 -19.28
N LEU A 323 3.44 13.91 -19.26
CA LEU A 323 3.26 13.01 -20.41
C LEU A 323 1.94 12.23 -20.35
N SER A 324 1.14 12.41 -19.29
CA SER A 324 -0.16 11.76 -19.16
C SER A 324 -1.14 12.24 -20.23
N PHE A 325 -2.10 11.39 -20.58
CA PHE A 325 -3.23 11.81 -21.38
C PHE A 325 -4.02 12.94 -20.68
N ASN A 326 -4.13 12.91 -19.33
CA ASN A 326 -4.91 13.88 -18.55
C ASN A 326 -4.38 15.32 -18.70
N PHE A 327 -3.08 15.48 -18.94
CA PHE A 327 -2.46 16.78 -19.22
C PHE A 327 -2.57 17.22 -20.69
N GLY A 328 -2.75 16.28 -21.62
CA GLY A 328 -2.87 16.58 -23.07
C GLY A 328 -2.04 15.69 -24.00
N THR A 329 -1.60 14.51 -23.56
CA THR A 329 -0.72 13.54 -24.29
C THR A 329 0.77 13.92 -24.34
N PRO A 330 1.70 12.96 -24.53
CA PRO A 330 3.13 13.23 -24.69
C PRO A 330 3.48 14.26 -25.77
N LEU A 331 2.66 14.36 -26.81
CA LEU A 331 2.87 15.29 -27.92
C LEU A 331 2.70 16.76 -27.49
N PHE A 332 1.83 17.06 -26.53
CA PHE A 332 1.60 18.44 -26.08
C PHE A 332 2.85 19.05 -25.43
N ALA A 333 3.52 18.28 -24.55
CA ALA A 333 4.80 18.68 -23.97
C ALA A 333 5.92 18.81 -25.04
N ALA A 334 5.96 17.90 -26.02
CA ALA A 334 6.93 17.95 -27.12
C ALA A 334 6.73 19.20 -28.01
N PHE A 335 5.47 19.55 -28.35
CA PHE A 335 5.19 20.76 -29.12
C PHE A 335 5.46 22.04 -28.32
N ALA A 336 5.19 22.07 -27.02
CA ALA A 336 5.56 23.20 -26.16
C ALA A 336 7.08 23.41 -26.13
N LEU A 337 7.87 22.33 -26.00
CA LEU A 337 9.34 22.40 -26.07
C LEU A 337 9.85 22.86 -27.45
N ALA A 338 9.29 22.31 -28.54
CA ALA A 338 9.65 22.72 -29.89
C ALA A 338 9.36 24.21 -30.15
N GLY A 339 8.20 24.68 -29.68
CA GLY A 339 7.80 26.09 -29.74
C GLY A 339 8.69 27.01 -28.92
N LEU A 340 9.08 26.60 -27.71
CA LEU A 340 10.05 27.33 -26.88
C LEU A 340 11.41 27.47 -27.60
N VAL A 341 11.98 26.37 -28.10
CA VAL A 341 13.26 26.38 -28.83
C VAL A 341 13.19 27.26 -30.08
N ARG A 342 12.10 27.16 -30.86
CA ARG A 342 11.89 27.97 -32.06
C ARG A 342 11.67 29.45 -31.74
N GLY A 343 10.89 29.76 -30.72
CA GLY A 343 10.64 31.13 -30.25
C GLY A 343 11.89 31.82 -29.72
N LEU A 344 12.72 31.11 -28.96
CA LEU A 344 14.00 31.63 -28.45
C LEU A 344 15.02 31.96 -29.57
N ARG A 345 14.89 31.33 -30.75
CA ARG A 345 15.71 31.62 -31.93
C ARG A 345 15.21 32.80 -32.76
N ARG A 346 13.98 33.30 -32.57
CA ARG A 346 13.37 34.40 -33.34
C ARG A 346 13.55 35.75 -32.62
N PRO A 347 14.42 36.68 -33.08
CA PRO A 347 14.79 37.89 -32.30
C PRO A 347 13.62 38.75 -31.83
N GLY A 348 12.59 38.96 -32.67
CA GLY A 348 11.44 39.81 -32.33
C GLY A 348 10.55 39.27 -31.20
N VAL A 349 10.52 37.96 -30.98
CA VAL A 349 9.65 37.31 -29.97
C VAL A 349 10.42 36.58 -28.85
N ARG A 350 11.74 36.38 -29.01
CA ARG A 350 12.62 35.69 -28.05
C ARG A 350 12.40 36.09 -26.60
N GLY A 351 12.24 37.39 -26.32
CA GLY A 351 12.03 37.88 -24.96
C GLY A 351 10.73 37.37 -24.31
N VAL A 352 9.66 37.18 -25.07
CA VAL A 352 8.38 36.69 -24.52
C VAL A 352 8.40 35.19 -24.32
N TYR A 353 8.96 34.43 -25.27
CA TYR A 353 9.20 32.99 -25.09
C TYR A 353 10.14 32.71 -23.90
N GLY A 354 11.15 33.56 -23.68
CA GLY A 354 12.00 33.51 -22.50
C GLY A 354 11.25 33.74 -21.18
N ILE A 355 10.32 34.71 -21.15
CA ILE A 355 9.47 34.96 -19.97
C ILE A 355 8.55 33.75 -19.69
N VAL A 356 7.82 33.26 -20.69
CA VAL A 356 6.90 32.12 -20.54
C VAL A 356 7.67 30.85 -20.11
N GLY A 357 8.83 30.60 -20.73
CA GLY A 357 9.70 29.48 -20.37
C GLY A 357 10.31 29.60 -18.97
N ALA A 358 10.65 30.80 -18.52
CA ALA A 358 11.17 31.05 -17.17
C ALA A 358 10.11 30.82 -16.09
N ILE A 359 8.87 31.25 -16.31
CA ILE A 359 7.73 30.96 -15.41
C ILE A 359 7.54 29.43 -15.31
N ALA A 360 7.38 28.74 -16.43
CA ALA A 360 7.21 27.28 -16.45
C ALA A 360 8.39 26.52 -15.81
N SER A 361 9.61 27.04 -15.93
CA SER A 361 10.80 26.44 -15.30
C SER A 361 10.80 26.62 -13.78
N LEU A 362 10.36 27.77 -13.27
CA LEU A 362 10.27 28.04 -11.83
C LEU A 362 9.11 27.29 -11.17
N ASP A 363 7.96 27.17 -11.85
CA ASP A 363 6.85 26.32 -11.40
C ASP A 363 7.29 24.84 -11.34
N LEU A 364 8.07 24.37 -12.34
CA LEU A 364 8.66 23.03 -12.33
C LEU A 364 9.64 22.84 -11.17
N CYS A 365 10.48 23.85 -10.85
CA CYS A 365 11.33 23.82 -9.66
C CYS A 365 10.52 23.78 -8.35
N GLY A 366 9.35 24.41 -8.31
CA GLY A 366 8.41 24.31 -7.18
C GLY A 366 7.95 22.85 -6.95
N LEU A 367 7.52 22.17 -8.02
CA LEU A 367 7.10 20.76 -7.94
C LEU A 367 8.20 19.81 -7.46
N LEU A 368 9.48 20.10 -7.73
CA LEU A 368 10.62 19.30 -7.24
C LEU A 368 10.80 19.36 -5.71
N THR A 369 10.14 20.29 -5.02
CA THR A 369 10.17 20.37 -3.54
C THR A 369 9.11 19.49 -2.86
N LEU A 370 8.11 19.02 -3.61
CA LEU A 370 7.03 18.18 -3.09
C LEU A 370 7.47 16.71 -3.07
N GLN A 371 7.06 15.95 -2.04
CA GLN A 371 7.27 14.49 -2.02
C GLN A 371 6.04 13.69 -2.46
N HIS A 372 4.86 14.31 -2.45
CA HIS A 372 3.63 13.80 -3.04
C HIS A 372 3.15 14.73 -4.16
N LEU A 373 2.73 14.16 -5.29
CA LEU A 373 2.27 14.89 -6.48
C LEU A 373 0.87 14.44 -6.86
N TRP A 374 -0.12 15.29 -6.56
CA TRP A 374 -1.50 15.11 -7.00
C TRP A 374 -1.63 15.43 -8.50
N PRO A 375 -2.48 14.72 -9.28
CA PRO A 375 -2.60 14.97 -10.72
C PRO A 375 -2.94 16.42 -11.07
N ARG A 376 -3.76 17.11 -10.25
CA ARG A 376 -4.13 18.53 -10.44
C ARG A 376 -2.94 19.50 -10.40
N TYR A 377 -1.80 19.14 -9.80
CA TYR A 377 -0.65 20.04 -9.63
C TYR A 377 0.10 20.37 -10.93
N VAL A 378 -0.19 19.70 -12.06
CA VAL A 378 0.31 20.12 -13.38
C VAL A 378 -0.64 21.05 -14.14
N ALA A 379 -1.78 21.45 -13.57
CA ALA A 379 -2.69 22.43 -14.16
C ALA A 379 -2.05 23.81 -14.51
N PRO A 380 -1.13 24.41 -13.71
CA PRO A 380 -0.50 25.69 -14.04
C PRO A 380 0.20 25.70 -15.41
N PHE A 381 0.72 24.54 -15.83
CA PHE A 381 1.50 24.40 -17.05
C PHE A 381 0.63 24.46 -18.31
N VAL A 382 -0.68 24.16 -18.23
CA VAL A 382 -1.57 24.11 -19.41
C VAL A 382 -1.61 25.43 -20.20
N PRO A 383 -1.93 26.61 -19.61
CA PRO A 383 -1.94 27.86 -20.38
C PRO A 383 -0.54 28.24 -20.91
N LEU A 384 0.53 27.95 -20.17
CA LEU A 384 1.90 28.22 -20.60
C LEU A 384 2.29 27.33 -21.80
N PHE A 385 2.02 26.03 -21.71
CA PHE A 385 2.31 25.05 -22.76
C PHE A 385 1.42 25.28 -23.98
N ALA A 386 0.17 25.71 -23.83
CA ALA A 386 -0.70 26.08 -24.93
C ALA A 386 -0.15 27.28 -25.73
N ILE A 387 0.37 28.31 -25.05
CA ILE A 387 1.04 29.46 -25.69
C ILE A 387 2.30 29.01 -26.45
N LEU A 388 3.09 28.10 -25.86
CA LEU A 388 4.33 27.60 -26.48
C LEU A 388 4.05 26.67 -27.68
N ALA A 389 3.11 25.72 -27.54
CA ALA A 389 2.79 24.71 -28.54
C ALA A 389 1.98 25.24 -29.74
N ALA A 390 1.41 26.44 -29.63
CA ALA A 390 0.53 27.08 -30.61
C ALA A 390 1.06 27.06 -32.06
N GLU A 391 2.26 27.62 -32.30
CA GLU A 391 2.86 27.72 -33.64
C GLU A 391 3.22 26.33 -34.23
N PRO A 392 3.92 25.43 -33.51
CA PRO A 392 4.17 24.07 -34.01
C PRO A 392 2.91 23.28 -34.37
N LEU A 393 1.86 23.37 -33.55
CA LEU A 393 0.59 22.69 -33.79
C LEU A 393 -0.16 23.29 -34.98
N ASP A 394 -0.21 24.62 -35.10
CA ASP A 394 -0.86 25.25 -36.24
C ASP A 394 -0.19 24.90 -37.59
N ALA A 395 1.15 24.84 -37.61
CA ALA A 395 1.91 24.40 -38.76
C ALA A 395 1.63 22.93 -39.15
N LEU A 396 1.37 22.05 -38.16
CA LEU A 396 0.96 20.68 -38.40
C LEU A 396 -0.48 20.61 -38.97
N VAL A 397 -1.41 21.35 -38.37
CA VAL A 397 -2.82 21.43 -38.82
C VAL A 397 -2.93 21.99 -40.23
N ALA A 398 -2.09 22.97 -40.61
CA ALA A 398 -2.00 23.47 -41.98
C ALA A 398 -1.63 22.36 -42.98
N ARG A 399 -0.52 21.65 -42.74
CA ARG A 399 -0.03 20.55 -43.58
C ARG A 399 -1.02 19.39 -43.70
N PHE A 400 -1.79 19.11 -42.64
CA PHE A 400 -2.81 18.06 -42.65
C PHE A 400 -4.07 18.50 -43.41
N SER A 401 -4.49 19.77 -43.25
CA SER A 401 -5.61 20.35 -44.00
C SER A 401 -5.34 20.31 -45.50
N GLU A 402 -4.15 20.74 -45.95
CA GLU A 402 -3.74 20.72 -47.37
C GLU A 402 -3.85 19.34 -48.04
N ARG A 403 -3.81 18.24 -47.26
CA ARG A 403 -3.82 16.87 -47.76
C ARG A 403 -5.17 16.14 -47.64
N THR A 404 -6.22 16.80 -47.14
CA THR A 404 -7.51 16.15 -46.81
C THR A 404 -8.72 16.81 -47.45
N THR A 405 -9.67 16.01 -47.93
CA THR A 405 -10.92 16.48 -48.57
C THR A 405 -11.96 16.96 -47.54
N PRO A 406 -12.92 17.84 -47.91
CA PRO A 406 -13.87 18.42 -46.95
C PRO A 406 -14.72 17.40 -46.18
N GLY A 407 -15.09 16.26 -46.80
CA GLY A 407 -15.84 15.19 -46.14
C GLY A 407 -15.02 14.50 -45.03
N ILE A 408 -13.76 14.16 -45.33
CA ILE A 408 -12.82 13.58 -44.36
C ILE A 408 -12.56 14.57 -43.21
N ARG A 409 -12.41 15.87 -43.51
CA ARG A 409 -12.27 16.91 -42.47
C ARG A 409 -13.49 16.97 -41.54
N ARG A 410 -14.72 16.91 -42.08
CA ARG A 410 -15.95 16.88 -41.26
C ARG A 410 -16.02 15.63 -40.38
N GLY A 411 -15.76 14.44 -40.93
CA GLY A 411 -15.74 13.19 -40.18
C GLY A 411 -14.69 13.18 -39.06
N ALA A 412 -13.47 13.66 -39.35
CA ALA A 412 -12.40 13.74 -38.36
C ALA A 412 -12.69 14.75 -37.24
N VAL A 413 -13.37 15.87 -37.52
CA VAL A 413 -13.80 16.83 -36.50
C VAL A 413 -14.89 16.24 -35.60
N VAL A 414 -15.89 15.55 -36.17
CA VAL A 414 -16.95 14.90 -35.38
C VAL A 414 -16.38 13.78 -34.50
N LEU A 415 -15.53 12.91 -35.07
CA LEU A 415 -14.85 11.85 -34.31
C LEU A 415 -13.93 12.43 -33.22
N GLY A 416 -13.19 13.49 -33.54
CA GLY A 416 -12.34 14.21 -32.57
C GLY A 416 -13.15 14.82 -31.42
N LEU A 417 -14.31 15.41 -31.69
CA LEU A 417 -15.21 15.93 -30.65
C LEU A 417 -15.81 14.82 -29.78
N ILE A 418 -16.19 13.68 -30.36
CA ILE A 418 -16.68 12.52 -29.60
C ILE A 418 -15.57 11.95 -28.70
N VAL A 419 -14.36 11.75 -29.23
CA VAL A 419 -13.21 11.26 -28.48
C VAL A 419 -12.84 12.24 -27.36
N VAL A 420 -12.77 13.54 -27.65
CA VAL A 420 -12.50 14.57 -26.62
C VAL A 420 -13.59 14.59 -25.56
N THR A 421 -14.87 14.50 -25.92
CA THR A 421 -15.98 14.54 -24.94
C THR A 421 -15.98 13.31 -24.03
N ALA A 422 -15.86 12.10 -24.60
CA ALA A 422 -15.73 10.86 -23.83
C ALA A 422 -14.47 10.88 -22.93
N TYR A 423 -13.37 11.42 -23.46
CA TYR A 423 -12.10 11.50 -22.75
C TYR A 423 -12.11 12.54 -21.61
N LEU A 424 -12.80 13.67 -21.80
CA LEU A 424 -13.05 14.67 -20.75
C LEU A 424 -13.84 14.07 -19.60
N GLY A 425 -14.90 13.32 -19.90
CA GLY A 425 -15.69 12.59 -18.90
C GLY A 425 -14.85 11.59 -18.10
N LEU A 426 -14.12 10.70 -18.79
CA LEU A 426 -13.20 9.73 -18.18
C LEU A 426 -12.09 10.39 -17.34
N SER A 427 -11.56 11.55 -17.78
CA SER A 427 -10.50 12.26 -17.07
C SER A 427 -10.99 12.93 -15.80
N ALA A 428 -12.19 13.53 -15.84
CA ALA A 428 -12.78 14.18 -14.68
C ALA A 428 -13.22 13.15 -13.63
N HIS A 429 -13.82 12.02 -14.04
CA HIS A 429 -14.16 10.92 -13.13
C HIS A 429 -12.92 10.29 -12.47
N ARG A 430 -11.80 10.16 -13.20
CA ARG A 430 -10.50 9.73 -12.63
C ARG A 430 -9.87 10.73 -11.65
N LEU A 431 -10.28 11.99 -11.69
CA LEU A 431 -9.86 13.01 -10.71
C LEU A 431 -10.75 13.02 -9.46
N SER A 432 -11.92 12.38 -9.49
CA SER A 432 -12.82 12.19 -8.35
C SER A 432 -12.77 10.75 -7.79
N ALA A 433 -11.89 9.87 -8.26
CA ALA A 433 -11.94 8.44 -7.95
C ALA A 433 -11.52 8.05 -6.51
N GLU A 434 -11.23 9.03 -5.65
CA GLU A 434 -10.91 8.84 -4.22
C GLU A 434 -12.05 9.30 -3.28
N THR A 435 -13.24 9.58 -3.82
CA THR A 435 -14.40 10.03 -3.03
C THR A 435 -15.42 8.92 -2.78
N VAL A 436 -16.07 8.97 -1.61
CA VAL A 436 -17.34 8.26 -1.35
C VAL A 436 -18.38 8.61 -2.42
N ASP A 437 -19.27 7.68 -2.78
CA ASP A 437 -20.37 7.96 -3.71
C ASP A 437 -21.13 9.26 -3.34
N ALA A 438 -21.34 10.12 -4.34
CA ALA A 438 -21.88 11.45 -4.12
C ALA A 438 -23.33 11.43 -3.62
N THR A 439 -24.12 10.44 -4.04
CA THR A 439 -25.51 10.26 -3.60
C THR A 439 -25.54 9.81 -2.15
N LEU A 440 -24.65 8.87 -1.80
CA LEU A 440 -24.51 8.28 -0.48
C LEU A 440 -24.02 9.29 0.56
N ALA A 441 -22.97 10.05 0.23
CA ALA A 441 -22.45 11.12 1.08
C ALA A 441 -23.50 12.20 1.37
N ARG A 442 -24.27 12.64 0.35
CA ARG A 442 -25.36 13.62 0.53
C ARG A 442 -26.53 13.06 1.35
N ARG A 443 -26.87 11.76 1.20
CA ARG A 443 -27.88 11.08 2.02
C ARG A 443 -27.46 10.94 3.49
N ALA A 444 -26.19 10.57 3.73
CA ALA A 444 -25.62 10.49 5.07
C ALA A 444 -25.62 11.86 5.77
N ALA A 445 -25.23 12.91 5.03
CA ALA A 445 -25.24 14.27 5.53
C ALA A 445 -26.63 14.80 5.87
N ALA A 446 -27.62 14.58 4.99
CA ALA A 446 -29.00 15.00 5.23
C ALA A 446 -29.62 14.29 6.43
N TRP A 447 -29.24 13.03 6.68
CA TRP A 447 -29.64 12.31 7.89
C TRP A 447 -28.95 12.87 9.15
N LEU A 448 -27.65 13.14 9.11
CA LEU A 448 -26.91 13.77 10.23
C LEU A 448 -27.46 15.16 10.60
N ASP A 449 -27.96 15.91 9.62
CA ASP A 449 -28.55 17.23 9.88
C ASP A 449 -29.96 17.17 10.47
N ALA A 450 -30.74 16.15 10.10
CA ALA A 450 -32.03 15.86 10.72
C ALA A 450 -31.89 15.27 12.14
N ASP A 451 -30.86 14.45 12.40
CA ASP A 451 -30.63 13.76 13.68
C ASP A 451 -30.12 14.72 14.77
N ALA A 452 -29.14 15.57 14.45
CA ALA A 452 -28.64 16.61 15.35
C ALA A 452 -28.49 17.96 14.63
N PRO A 453 -29.56 18.75 14.51
CA PRO A 453 -29.49 20.09 13.92
C PRO A 453 -28.67 21.05 14.81
N GLY A 454 -27.77 21.83 14.20
CA GLY A 454 -26.88 22.78 14.88
C GLY A 454 -25.40 22.35 14.93
N PRO A 455 -24.56 22.95 15.79
CA PRO A 455 -23.12 22.67 15.84
C PRO A 455 -22.82 21.21 16.23
N LYS A 456 -22.07 20.50 15.38
CA LYS A 456 -21.69 19.10 15.58
C LYS A 456 -20.26 18.87 15.07
N LEU A 457 -19.46 18.11 15.83
CA LEU A 457 -18.10 17.73 15.43
C LEU A 457 -18.11 16.32 14.81
N ILE A 458 -17.64 16.20 13.58
CA ILE A 458 -17.68 14.99 12.77
C ILE A 458 -16.23 14.54 12.53
N MET A 459 -15.86 13.40 13.12
CA MET A 459 -14.57 12.76 12.88
C MET A 459 -14.67 11.74 11.75
N ALA A 460 -13.91 11.94 10.69
CA ALA A 460 -13.98 11.19 9.43
C ALA A 460 -12.63 11.24 8.70
N VAL A 461 -12.40 10.41 7.68
CA VAL A 461 -11.24 10.58 6.79
C VAL A 461 -11.51 11.75 5.85
N GLY A 462 -12.71 11.76 5.26
CA GLY A 462 -13.24 12.84 4.46
C GLY A 462 -13.82 14.00 5.26
N ASN A 463 -13.98 15.15 4.60
CA ASN A 463 -14.69 16.31 5.14
C ASN A 463 -16.00 16.63 4.39
N GLU A 464 -16.28 15.88 3.33
CA GLU A 464 -17.36 16.12 2.38
C GLU A 464 -18.73 15.95 3.05
N VAL A 465 -18.91 14.89 3.83
CA VAL A 465 -20.16 14.65 4.58
C VAL A 465 -20.34 15.69 5.68
N ALA A 466 -19.26 16.10 6.36
CA ALA A 466 -19.33 17.13 7.39
C ALA A 466 -19.75 18.50 6.81
N PHE A 467 -19.31 18.83 5.60
CA PHE A 467 -19.73 20.04 4.90
C PHE A 467 -21.25 20.08 4.69
N TYR A 468 -21.81 19.02 4.09
CA TYR A 468 -23.24 18.91 3.80
C TYR A 468 -24.11 18.71 5.06
N ALA A 469 -23.55 18.13 6.13
CA ALA A 469 -24.23 17.95 7.41
C ALA A 469 -24.20 19.21 8.29
N HIS A 470 -23.73 20.34 7.76
CA HIS A 470 -23.53 21.61 8.48
C HIS A 470 -22.68 21.50 9.76
N GLY A 471 -21.80 20.49 9.83
CA GLY A 471 -20.90 20.25 10.96
C GLY A 471 -19.48 20.76 10.74
N ASP A 472 -18.69 20.72 11.81
CA ASP A 472 -17.23 20.85 11.75
C ASP A 472 -16.59 19.48 11.53
N TRP A 473 -15.51 19.44 10.77
CA TRP A 473 -14.73 18.24 10.49
C TRP A 473 -13.47 18.16 11.35
N MET A 474 -13.10 16.94 11.72
CA MET A 474 -11.76 16.64 12.21
C MET A 474 -11.26 15.32 11.61
N PRO A 475 -10.03 15.25 11.07
CA PRO A 475 -9.49 14.02 10.53
C PRO A 475 -9.40 12.92 11.58
N LEU A 476 -9.81 11.72 11.19
CA LEU A 476 -9.39 10.49 11.84
C LEU A 476 -7.85 10.36 11.77
N PRO A 477 -7.13 10.07 12.87
CA PRO A 477 -5.66 9.97 12.86
C PRO A 477 -5.15 8.69 12.19
N TYR A 478 -3.98 8.75 11.56
CA TYR A 478 -3.23 7.59 11.07
C TYR A 478 -2.43 6.91 12.21
N ALA A 479 -3.13 6.30 13.15
CA ALA A 479 -2.54 5.62 14.30
C ALA A 479 -3.03 4.15 14.40
N ASN A 480 -2.60 3.39 15.40
CA ASN A 480 -3.22 2.09 15.68
C ASN A 480 -4.61 2.26 16.32
N SER A 481 -5.43 1.20 16.32
CA SER A 481 -6.83 1.25 16.83
C SER A 481 -6.93 1.83 18.26
N ALA A 482 -6.04 1.43 19.17
CA ALA A 482 -6.07 1.87 20.56
C ALA A 482 -5.64 3.34 20.73
N GLU A 483 -4.62 3.78 19.99
CA GLU A 483 -4.19 5.19 19.94
C GLU A 483 -5.30 6.08 19.36
N THR A 484 -5.94 5.64 18.27
CA THR A 484 -7.07 6.35 17.67
C THR A 484 -8.24 6.44 18.65
N LEU A 485 -8.61 5.37 19.35
CA LEU A 485 -9.66 5.43 20.39
C LEU A 485 -9.30 6.40 21.52
N ALA A 486 -8.05 6.35 22.01
CA ALA A 486 -7.61 7.26 23.07
C ALA A 486 -7.64 8.73 22.61
N TYR A 487 -7.29 9.00 21.34
CA TYR A 487 -7.42 10.31 20.72
C TYR A 487 -8.89 10.74 20.57
N VAL A 488 -9.76 9.88 20.05
CA VAL A 488 -11.21 10.14 19.90
C VAL A 488 -11.87 10.40 21.27
N ARG A 489 -11.52 9.64 22.32
CA ARG A 489 -11.94 9.90 23.72
C ARG A 489 -11.52 11.28 24.21
N GLY A 490 -10.32 11.72 23.83
CA GLY A 490 -9.79 13.06 24.15
C GLY A 490 -10.49 14.18 23.38
N LYS A 491 -10.86 13.94 22.11
CA LYS A 491 -11.51 14.92 21.23
C LYS A 491 -13.02 15.01 21.40
N ARG A 492 -13.68 13.94 21.86
CA ARG A 492 -15.13 13.86 22.11
C ARG A 492 -15.95 14.41 20.93
N PRO A 493 -15.86 13.82 19.73
CA PRO A 493 -16.68 14.23 18.60
C PRO A 493 -18.17 14.07 18.92
N THR A 494 -19.05 14.64 18.10
CA THR A 494 -20.48 14.31 18.11
C THR A 494 -20.71 13.00 17.35
N TYR A 495 -20.11 12.88 16.17
CA TYR A 495 -20.17 11.69 15.33
C TYR A 495 -18.80 11.25 14.84
N LEU A 496 -18.68 9.95 14.60
CA LEU A 496 -17.56 9.28 13.98
C LEU A 496 -18.07 8.55 12.74
N LEU A 497 -17.52 8.88 11.58
CA LEU A 497 -17.91 8.31 10.29
C LEU A 497 -16.82 7.36 9.82
N LEU A 498 -17.25 6.18 9.38
CA LEU A 498 -16.38 5.18 8.81
C LEU A 498 -16.71 5.04 7.32
N GLU A 499 -15.70 5.20 6.47
CA GLU A 499 -15.85 5.29 5.01
C GLU A 499 -15.18 4.08 4.33
N GLY A 500 -15.97 3.18 3.74
CA GLY A 500 -15.50 1.95 3.07
C GLY A 500 -14.48 2.21 1.97
N SER A 501 -14.72 3.24 1.17
CA SER A 501 -13.85 3.64 0.05
C SER A 501 -12.52 4.22 0.48
N ARG A 502 -12.33 4.49 1.79
CA ARG A 502 -11.12 5.07 2.38
C ARG A 502 -10.46 4.17 3.43
N THR A 503 -10.85 2.89 3.48
CA THR A 503 -10.23 1.84 4.32
C THR A 503 -8.70 1.79 4.19
N ALA A 504 -8.16 1.92 2.98
CA ALA A 504 -6.71 1.96 2.75
C ALA A 504 -5.99 3.15 3.42
N ALA A 505 -6.69 4.27 3.65
CA ALA A 505 -6.12 5.48 4.24
C ALA A 505 -5.93 5.38 5.76
N ARG A 506 -6.56 4.41 6.46
CA ARG A 506 -6.51 4.28 7.94
C ARG A 506 -6.50 2.80 8.37
N PRO A 507 -5.48 2.34 9.12
CA PRO A 507 -5.23 0.91 9.33
C PRO A 507 -6.29 0.17 10.17
N TYR A 508 -7.11 0.90 10.93
CA TYR A 508 -8.18 0.35 11.77
C TYR A 508 -9.56 0.42 11.11
N LEU A 509 -9.70 1.12 9.98
CA LEU A 509 -11.00 1.53 9.46
C LEU A 509 -11.82 0.35 8.92
N SER A 510 -11.18 -0.59 8.23
CA SER A 510 -11.83 -1.85 7.80
C SER A 510 -12.33 -2.67 8.99
N ALA A 511 -11.55 -2.72 10.08
CA ALA A 511 -11.95 -3.42 11.30
C ALA A 511 -13.15 -2.73 11.97
N TRP A 512 -13.12 -1.40 12.11
CA TRP A 512 -14.23 -0.66 12.74
C TRP A 512 -15.51 -0.68 11.88
N LEU A 513 -15.40 -0.77 10.55
CA LEU A 513 -16.55 -0.95 9.66
C LEU A 513 -17.20 -2.33 9.88
N ARG A 514 -16.39 -3.39 9.94
CA ARG A 514 -16.88 -4.77 10.08
C ARG A 514 -17.37 -5.07 11.50
N ASP A 515 -16.53 -4.81 12.50
CA ASP A 515 -16.70 -5.26 13.89
C ASP A 515 -17.36 -4.18 14.79
N GLY A 516 -17.47 -2.95 14.28
CA GLY A 516 -17.90 -1.77 15.04
C GLY A 516 -16.74 -1.03 15.70
N VAL A 517 -17.00 0.21 16.13
CA VAL A 517 -16.02 1.00 16.89
C VAL A 517 -15.87 0.37 18.28
N PRO A 518 -14.66 -0.08 18.71
CA PRO A 518 -14.50 -0.85 19.93
C PRO A 518 -14.45 0.03 21.19
N ASP A 519 -15.50 0.83 21.41
CA ASP A 519 -15.67 1.72 22.56
C ASP A 519 -17.15 1.85 22.94
N ALA A 520 -17.50 1.66 24.22
CA ALA A 520 -18.88 1.78 24.70
C ALA A 520 -19.46 3.21 24.57
N SER A 521 -18.63 4.23 24.37
CA SER A 521 -19.05 5.60 24.07
C SER A 521 -19.54 5.75 22.62
N ALA A 522 -19.00 4.95 21.69
CA ALA A 522 -19.35 4.97 20.28
C ALA A 522 -20.53 4.03 19.99
N HIS A 523 -21.72 4.58 19.80
CA HIS A 523 -22.91 3.80 19.47
C HIS A 523 -23.22 3.93 17.98
N PHE A 524 -23.36 2.79 17.31
CA PHE A 524 -23.82 2.74 15.92
C PHE A 524 -25.22 3.33 15.82
N VAL A 525 -25.45 4.24 14.87
CA VAL A 525 -26.76 4.89 14.67
C VAL A 525 -27.29 4.65 13.26
N LYS A 526 -26.42 4.70 12.25
CA LYS A 526 -26.87 4.62 10.86
C LYS A 526 -25.81 4.12 9.90
N ASP A 527 -26.24 3.40 8.87
CA ASP A 527 -25.45 3.03 7.71
C ASP A 527 -26.09 3.49 6.38
N PHE A 528 -25.24 3.61 5.37
CA PHE A 528 -25.60 3.87 3.98
C PHE A 528 -24.73 3.00 3.07
N GLY A 529 -25.33 2.42 2.02
CA GLY A 529 -24.62 1.58 1.05
C GLY A 529 -24.09 0.25 1.61
N SER A 530 -23.19 -0.38 0.86
CA SER A 530 -22.60 -1.68 1.16
C SER A 530 -21.24 -1.84 0.46
N GLY A 531 -20.43 -2.81 0.91
CA GLY A 531 -19.08 -3.06 0.37
C GLY A 531 -18.18 -1.81 0.44
N ALA A 532 -17.43 -1.56 -0.64
CA ALA A 532 -16.57 -0.38 -0.77
C ALA A 532 -17.32 0.96 -0.69
N ASP A 533 -18.62 1.02 -1.01
CA ASP A 533 -19.42 2.24 -0.90
C ASP A 533 -20.07 2.42 0.49
N ARG A 534 -19.84 1.51 1.45
CA ARG A 534 -20.46 1.58 2.77
C ARG A 534 -19.96 2.79 3.57
N LEU A 535 -20.89 3.58 4.12
CA LEU A 535 -20.61 4.60 5.13
C LEU A 535 -21.38 4.26 6.41
N ALA A 536 -20.67 4.08 7.51
CA ALA A 536 -21.26 3.82 8.84
C ALA A 536 -21.07 5.02 9.77
N ILE A 537 -22.11 5.37 10.52
CA ILE A 537 -22.16 6.51 11.43
C ILE A 537 -22.34 6.01 12.86
N TYR A 538 -21.41 6.42 13.71
CA TYR A 538 -21.47 6.24 15.15
C TYR A 538 -21.64 7.61 15.80
N ALA A 539 -22.55 7.75 16.75
CA ALA A 539 -22.59 8.91 17.63
C ALA A 539 -21.76 8.60 18.90
N TRP A 540 -21.30 9.65 19.57
CA TRP A 540 -20.40 9.52 20.71
C TRP A 540 -21.02 10.07 22.00
N ASN A 541 -21.29 9.18 22.97
CA ASN A 541 -21.90 9.54 24.24
C ASN A 541 -20.83 9.61 25.35
N ALA A 542 -20.42 10.83 25.69
CA ALA A 542 -19.41 11.08 26.74
C ALA A 542 -19.86 10.66 28.16
N ASN A 543 -21.15 10.49 28.41
CA ASN A 543 -21.68 10.15 29.75
C ASN A 543 -21.64 8.64 30.05
N ALA A 544 -21.52 7.80 29.03
CA ALA A 544 -21.37 6.34 29.18
C ALA A 544 -20.06 5.94 29.90
N ALA A 545 -19.06 6.83 29.90
CA ALA A 545 -17.76 6.61 30.57
C ALA A 545 -17.80 6.70 32.11
N SER A 546 -18.96 6.96 32.72
CA SER A 546 -19.11 7.14 34.18
C SER A 546 -19.12 5.84 35.00
N ALA A 547 -19.10 4.66 34.35
CA ALA A 547 -19.13 3.36 35.02
C ALA A 547 -17.74 2.75 35.35
N VAL A 548 -16.63 3.45 35.05
CA VAL A 548 -15.27 2.98 35.37
C VAL A 548 -14.53 4.05 36.16
N ALA A 549 -14.09 3.71 37.37
CA ALA A 549 -13.49 4.64 38.31
C ALA A 549 -12.13 5.20 37.82
N PRO A 550 -11.82 6.48 38.08
CA PRO A 550 -10.53 7.08 37.72
C PRO A 550 -9.40 6.57 38.62
N PRO A 551 -8.16 6.43 38.11
CA PRO A 551 -7.01 6.02 38.92
C PRO A 551 -6.62 7.12 39.93
N ALA A 552 -6.35 6.71 41.17
CA ALA A 552 -5.86 7.59 42.22
C ALA A 552 -4.40 8.02 41.98
N ARG A 553 -3.99 9.13 42.62
CA ARG A 553 -2.66 9.74 42.44
C ARG A 553 -1.53 8.92 43.08
N ILE A 554 -0.34 9.11 42.54
CA ILE A 554 0.96 8.60 43.03
C ILE A 554 1.28 9.16 44.43
N PRO A 555 1.73 8.30 45.36
CA PRO A 555 2.64 8.68 46.45
C PRO A 555 4.09 8.24 46.14
N GLU A 556 5.06 9.08 46.50
CA GLU A 556 6.50 8.77 46.45
C GLU A 556 6.96 7.88 47.64
N PRO A 557 8.17 7.29 47.59
CA PRO A 557 8.53 6.13 48.39
C PRO A 557 9.19 6.45 49.75
N PRO A 558 9.20 5.49 50.70
CA PRO A 558 10.29 5.31 51.66
C PRO A 558 11.31 4.26 51.17
N ALA A 559 12.56 4.44 51.57
CA ALA A 559 13.70 3.58 51.23
C ALA A 559 13.90 2.41 52.21
N ASP A 560 14.76 1.47 51.80
CA ASP A 560 15.42 0.43 52.60
C ASP A 560 14.48 -0.66 53.21
N ASP A 561 14.90 -1.89 53.51
CA ASP A 561 16.27 -2.38 53.74
C ASP A 561 16.39 -3.92 53.58
N ALA A 562 17.64 -4.40 53.60
CA ALA A 562 18.14 -5.69 54.10
C ALA A 562 17.69 -7.05 53.48
N VAL A 563 18.72 -7.77 53.04
CA VAL A 563 18.73 -9.19 52.62
C VAL A 563 18.92 -10.13 53.84
N VAL A 564 18.70 -11.44 53.62
CA VAL A 564 19.22 -12.60 54.41
C VAL A 564 18.37 -13.08 55.61
N ARG A 565 17.79 -14.28 55.48
CA ARG A 565 18.19 -15.48 56.27
C ARG A 565 17.49 -16.75 55.79
N ALA A 566 18.29 -17.74 55.38
CA ALA A 566 17.85 -19.13 55.27
C ALA A 566 18.16 -19.89 56.56
N SER A 567 17.31 -20.85 56.95
CA SER A 567 17.68 -22.28 57.08
C SER A 567 16.89 -23.07 58.15
N ARG A 568 16.70 -24.38 57.84
CA ARG A 568 16.41 -25.55 58.71
C ARG A 568 15.02 -25.75 59.34
N VAL A 569 14.42 -26.92 59.06
CA VAL A 569 14.08 -28.05 59.97
C VAL A 569 13.59 -29.22 59.06
N LEU A 570 14.44 -30.24 58.81
CA LEU A 570 14.34 -31.66 59.26
C LEU A 570 13.11 -32.45 58.74
N TRP A 571 13.21 -33.31 57.72
CA TRP A 571 13.70 -34.73 57.68
C TRP A 571 12.82 -35.79 58.39
N SER A 572 12.13 -36.64 57.60
CA SER A 572 12.17 -38.11 57.73
C SER A 572 11.38 -38.84 56.62
N ALA A 573 12.00 -39.82 55.96
CA ALA A 573 11.35 -40.82 55.11
C ALA A 573 12.12 -42.15 55.20
N PRO A 574 11.45 -43.32 55.16
CA PRO A 574 12.09 -44.58 54.76
C PRO A 574 11.15 -45.44 53.84
N PRO A 575 11.53 -46.64 53.35
CA PRO A 575 12.26 -46.71 52.07
C PRO A 575 11.79 -47.83 51.10
N GLY A 576 12.34 -47.82 49.88
CA GLY A 576 12.24 -48.92 48.90
C GLY A 576 11.40 -48.57 47.67
N SER A 577 11.80 -48.87 46.43
CA SER A 577 13.04 -49.48 45.93
C SER A 577 13.36 -48.91 44.54
N LEU A 578 14.64 -48.89 44.15
CA LEU A 578 15.06 -48.46 42.81
C LEU A 578 14.49 -49.38 41.72
N PRO A 579 14.07 -48.80 40.59
CA PRO A 579 14.61 -49.31 39.33
C PRO A 579 15.14 -48.19 38.42
N THR A 580 16.35 -48.42 37.93
CA THR A 580 16.88 -48.11 36.58
C THR A 580 16.59 -46.76 35.93
N SER A 581 17.68 -46.14 35.45
CA SER A 581 17.73 -45.08 34.44
C SER A 581 16.64 -45.18 33.37
N ALA A 582 15.64 -44.30 33.44
CA ALA A 582 14.82 -43.98 32.29
C ALA A 582 15.68 -43.17 31.32
N THR A 583 16.08 -43.79 30.20
CA THR A 583 16.60 -43.07 29.05
C THR A 583 15.53 -42.07 28.60
N HIS A 584 15.84 -40.77 28.62
CA HIS A 584 14.99 -39.78 27.98
C HIS A 584 14.98 -40.07 26.48
N ASP A 585 13.86 -40.59 25.96
CA ASP A 585 13.65 -40.70 24.50
C ASP A 585 13.70 -39.29 23.90
N SER A 586 14.81 -38.98 23.24
CA SER A 586 15.04 -37.68 22.63
C SER A 586 14.24 -37.55 21.33
N VAL A 587 13.58 -36.41 21.16
CA VAL A 587 12.67 -36.14 20.04
C VAL A 587 13.39 -35.46 18.88
N ASP A 588 13.10 -35.94 17.66
CA ASP A 588 13.49 -35.29 16.42
C ASP A 588 12.35 -34.41 15.86
N VAL A 589 12.70 -33.29 15.22
CA VAL A 589 11.81 -32.47 14.39
C VAL A 589 12.44 -32.39 13.01
N LEU A 590 11.97 -33.24 12.09
CA LEU A 590 12.64 -33.57 10.84
C LEU A 590 12.12 -32.79 9.61
N THR A 591 11.01 -32.07 9.75
CA THR A 591 10.33 -31.37 8.65
C THR A 591 9.48 -30.22 9.19
N ALA A 592 8.98 -29.36 8.31
CA ALA A 592 8.01 -28.31 8.66
C ALA A 592 6.84 -28.87 9.46
N HIS A 593 6.50 -28.22 10.57
CA HIS A 593 5.35 -28.56 11.39
C HIS A 593 5.28 -30.04 11.82
N ASN A 594 6.46 -30.55 12.20
CA ASN A 594 6.74 -31.83 12.87
C ASN A 594 6.60 -33.10 12.02
N ASP A 595 5.56 -33.22 11.19
CA ASP A 595 5.23 -34.46 10.49
C ASP A 595 4.67 -34.25 9.07
N VAL A 596 4.45 -35.35 8.34
CA VAL A 596 3.94 -35.33 6.96
C VAL A 596 2.51 -34.76 6.83
N GLY A 597 1.68 -34.93 7.87
CA GLY A 597 0.34 -34.36 7.97
C GLY A 597 0.31 -32.92 8.48
N ARG A 598 1.49 -32.35 8.81
CA ARG A 598 1.69 -30.98 9.32
C ARG A 598 0.92 -30.69 10.61
N LEU A 599 0.78 -31.64 11.53
CA LEU A 599 -0.04 -31.42 12.74
C LEU A 599 0.53 -30.34 13.68
N GLY A 600 1.84 -30.07 13.61
CA GLY A 600 2.51 -29.14 14.51
C GLY A 600 2.60 -29.64 15.94
N TRP A 601 2.36 -30.93 16.17
CA TRP A 601 2.31 -31.53 17.50
C TRP A 601 3.53 -32.40 17.75
N ASN A 602 4.34 -32.02 18.73
CA ASN A 602 5.29 -32.92 19.39
C ASN A 602 4.60 -33.61 20.57
N ASP A 603 4.20 -34.88 20.38
CA ASP A 603 3.57 -35.72 21.42
C ASP A 603 4.57 -36.43 22.35
N ARG A 604 5.86 -36.08 22.28
CA ARG A 604 6.94 -36.74 23.03
C ARG A 604 7.80 -35.76 23.84
N GLU A 605 7.37 -34.51 24.01
CA GLU A 605 8.08 -33.57 24.87
C GLU A 605 7.81 -33.90 26.34
N ARG A 606 8.80 -34.52 26.99
CA ARG A 606 8.71 -35.01 28.38
C ARG A 606 9.21 -34.02 29.43
N SER A 607 9.95 -32.97 29.02
CA SER A 607 10.67 -32.08 29.93
C SER A 607 9.91 -30.77 30.16
N LEU A 608 9.24 -30.22 29.14
CA LEU A 608 8.37 -29.06 29.32
C LEU A 608 6.99 -29.50 29.83
N THR A 609 6.49 -28.83 30.86
CA THR A 609 5.16 -29.02 31.45
C THR A 609 4.54 -27.65 31.73
N THR A 610 3.22 -27.58 31.88
CA THR A 610 2.56 -26.28 32.10
C THR A 610 3.06 -25.62 33.39
N ALA A 611 3.30 -26.42 34.43
CA ALA A 611 3.85 -25.97 35.70
C ALA A 611 5.28 -25.42 35.63
N ASN A 612 6.19 -26.04 34.85
CA ASN A 612 7.58 -25.56 34.79
C ASN A 612 7.79 -24.42 33.78
N VAL A 613 7.01 -24.36 32.71
CA VAL A 613 6.99 -23.22 31.78
C VAL A 613 6.36 -21.97 32.42
N ALA A 614 5.35 -22.13 33.29
CA ALA A 614 4.80 -21.04 34.11
C ALA A 614 5.72 -20.59 35.26
N SER A 615 6.86 -21.25 35.48
CA SER A 615 7.79 -20.93 36.56
C SER A 615 8.89 -19.98 36.09
N ARG A 616 9.52 -19.26 37.04
CA ARG A 616 10.72 -18.43 36.79
C ARG A 616 11.96 -19.23 36.38
N ALA A 617 11.87 -20.56 36.32
CA ALA A 617 12.91 -21.36 35.69
C ALA A 617 12.91 -21.08 34.18
N PHE A 618 11.77 -21.15 33.49
CA PHE A 618 11.75 -21.10 32.04
C PHE A 618 12.09 -19.71 31.49
N GLY A 619 12.82 -19.68 30.37
CA GLY A 619 13.06 -18.47 29.62
C GLY A 619 14.18 -18.59 28.59
N LYS A 620 14.52 -17.47 27.95
CA LYS A 620 15.59 -17.40 26.95
C LYS A 620 16.94 -17.80 27.55
N ARG A 621 17.73 -18.54 26.75
CA ARG A 621 18.94 -19.26 27.14
C ARG A 621 20.16 -18.82 26.36
N LEU A 622 20.06 -18.85 25.04
CA LEU A 622 21.15 -18.67 24.09
C LEU A 622 20.62 -17.95 22.86
N GLU A 623 21.51 -17.21 22.20
CA GLU A 623 21.34 -16.76 20.83
C GLU A 623 22.51 -17.32 20.01
N LEU A 624 22.20 -18.02 18.93
CA LEU A 624 23.19 -18.71 18.11
C LEU A 624 23.39 -17.94 16.80
N PRO A 625 24.59 -17.41 16.50
CA PRO A 625 24.80 -16.48 15.40
C PRO A 625 24.77 -17.17 14.03
N ILE A 626 24.01 -16.57 13.11
CA ILE A 626 23.89 -16.95 11.70
C ILE A 626 24.12 -15.72 10.81
N ASP A 627 24.29 -15.92 9.49
CA ASP A 627 24.72 -14.85 8.57
C ASP A 627 23.58 -14.00 7.96
N GLY A 628 22.32 -14.30 8.25
CA GLY A 628 21.18 -13.55 7.74
C GLY A 628 19.85 -13.96 8.38
N GLN A 629 18.75 -13.61 7.72
CA GLN A 629 17.39 -13.98 8.14
C GLN A 629 17.17 -15.48 8.00
N SER A 630 16.53 -16.10 9.00
CA SER A 630 16.06 -17.48 8.95
C SER A 630 14.53 -17.50 8.95
N TYR A 631 13.92 -17.61 7.76
CA TYR A 631 12.47 -17.75 7.59
C TYR A 631 11.99 -19.18 7.87
N GLY A 632 12.78 -20.18 7.48
CA GLY A 632 12.44 -21.59 7.68
C GLY A 632 12.50 -22.00 9.15
N GLN A 633 11.51 -22.77 9.60
CA GLN A 633 11.48 -23.43 10.90
C GLN A 633 12.80 -24.20 11.18
N PRO A 634 13.52 -23.94 12.29
CA PRO A 634 14.71 -24.71 12.64
C PRO A 634 14.37 -26.19 12.91
N LEU A 635 15.24 -27.10 12.51
CA LEU A 635 15.04 -28.55 12.68
C LEU A 635 15.90 -29.10 13.82
N ILE A 636 15.46 -30.20 14.44
CA ILE A 636 16.18 -30.89 15.51
C ILE A 636 16.42 -32.35 15.12
N VAL A 637 17.67 -32.81 15.17
CA VAL A 637 18.04 -34.19 14.88
C VAL A 637 19.00 -34.73 15.94
N THR A 638 18.51 -35.63 16.77
CA THR A 638 19.19 -36.21 17.94
C THR A 638 20.24 -37.27 17.53
N GLY A 639 21.17 -37.60 18.41
CA GLY A 639 22.00 -38.82 18.29
C GLY A 639 22.71 -39.05 16.95
N VAL A 640 23.07 -37.99 16.21
CA VAL A 640 23.84 -38.08 14.96
C VAL A 640 25.32 -38.18 15.29
N ASP A 641 26.01 -39.15 14.71
CA ASP A 641 27.45 -39.33 14.87
C ASP A 641 28.22 -38.27 14.06
N VAL A 642 28.72 -37.23 14.73
CA VAL A 642 29.50 -36.13 14.14
C VAL A 642 31.00 -36.49 14.22
N PRO A 643 31.77 -36.42 13.11
CA PRO A 643 33.18 -36.82 13.11
C PRO A 643 34.02 -36.07 14.15
N GLY A 644 34.81 -36.82 14.92
CA GLY A 644 35.66 -36.27 15.99
C GLY A 644 34.92 -35.79 17.25
N LEU A 645 33.59 -35.71 17.23
CA LEU A 645 32.78 -35.23 18.36
C LEU A 645 31.85 -36.32 18.94
N GLY A 646 31.54 -37.36 18.15
CA GLY A 646 30.65 -38.45 18.54
C GLY A 646 29.17 -38.05 18.40
N ARG A 647 28.27 -38.72 19.12
CA ARG A 647 26.83 -38.44 19.06
C ARG A 647 26.50 -37.03 19.54
N ARG A 648 25.73 -36.31 18.73
CA ARG A 648 25.20 -34.98 19.05
C ARG A 648 23.74 -34.83 18.61
N THR A 649 23.04 -33.93 19.28
CA THR A 649 21.76 -33.39 18.83
C THR A 649 22.07 -32.15 18.00
N LEU A 650 21.73 -32.15 16.71
CA LEU A 650 21.89 -30.98 15.85
C LEU A 650 20.63 -30.14 15.85
N LEU A 651 20.80 -28.83 16.07
CA LEU A 651 19.89 -27.78 15.65
C LEU A 651 20.32 -27.30 14.27
N ILE A 652 19.45 -27.41 13.28
CA ILE A 652 19.71 -27.03 11.89
C ILE A 652 18.88 -25.80 11.53
N ALA A 653 19.53 -24.78 10.96
CA ALA A 653 18.87 -23.55 10.51
C ALA A 653 19.41 -23.13 9.14
N ALA A 654 18.52 -22.66 8.28
CA ALA A 654 18.86 -22.16 6.95
C ALA A 654 18.60 -20.66 6.83
N THR A 655 19.30 -19.99 5.91
CA THR A 655 19.27 -18.51 5.78
C THR A 655 19.05 -18.00 4.36
N GLU A 656 18.56 -16.77 4.28
CA GLU A 656 18.44 -15.99 3.03
C GLU A 656 19.78 -15.65 2.35
N ARG A 657 20.93 -15.97 2.97
CA ARG A 657 22.25 -15.88 2.34
C ARG A 657 22.71 -17.15 1.63
N ASP A 658 21.81 -18.12 1.47
CA ASP A 658 22.12 -19.46 0.95
C ASP A 658 23.14 -20.19 1.83
N SER A 659 22.93 -20.15 3.16
CA SER A 659 23.70 -20.93 4.13
C SER A 659 22.79 -21.86 4.95
N VAL A 660 23.31 -23.04 5.28
CA VAL A 660 22.74 -24.00 6.24
C VAL A 660 23.74 -24.21 7.37
N TYR A 661 23.32 -23.88 8.58
CA TYR A 661 24.08 -24.06 9.81
C TYR A 661 23.60 -25.32 10.52
N ALA A 662 24.53 -26.02 11.17
CA ALA A 662 24.18 -26.96 12.21
C ALA A 662 24.97 -26.67 13.50
N PHE A 663 24.24 -26.56 14.61
CA PHE A 663 24.76 -26.34 15.95
C PHE A 663 24.52 -27.58 16.80
N ASP A 664 25.41 -27.83 17.75
CA ASP A 664 25.16 -28.69 18.89
C ASP A 664 24.05 -28.04 19.74
N ALA A 665 22.89 -28.68 19.82
CA ALA A 665 21.72 -28.13 20.49
C ALA A 665 21.88 -28.02 22.02
N ASP A 666 22.86 -28.73 22.60
CA ASP A 666 23.12 -28.76 24.04
C ASP A 666 24.17 -27.73 24.46
N SER A 667 25.26 -27.60 23.69
CA SER A 667 26.34 -26.64 23.98
C SER A 667 26.23 -25.32 23.22
N GLY A 668 25.40 -25.23 22.17
CA GLY A 668 25.35 -24.10 21.25
C GLY A 668 26.54 -24.00 20.29
N ALA A 669 27.48 -24.94 20.33
CA ALA A 669 28.66 -24.92 19.47
C ALA A 669 28.28 -25.15 18.00
N LYS A 670 28.74 -24.29 17.09
CA LYS A 670 28.58 -24.51 15.65
C LYS A 670 29.40 -25.73 15.22
N LEU A 671 28.74 -26.77 14.71
CA LEU A 671 29.35 -28.02 14.27
C LEU A 671 29.85 -27.90 12.83
N TRP A 672 29.00 -27.40 11.94
CA TRP A 672 29.35 -27.12 10.54
C TRP A 672 28.45 -26.02 9.96
N VAL A 673 28.89 -25.47 8.83
CA VAL A 673 28.10 -24.60 7.96
C VAL A 673 28.36 -24.99 6.50
N HIS A 674 27.30 -25.09 5.71
CA HIS A 674 27.38 -25.21 4.26
C HIS A 674 26.85 -23.91 3.65
N THR A 675 27.58 -23.32 2.70
CA THR A 675 27.15 -22.10 2.00
C THR A 675 27.20 -22.36 0.50
N PHE A 676 26.07 -22.19 -0.19
CA PHE A 676 25.94 -22.48 -1.63
C PHE A 676 26.50 -21.35 -2.53
N THR A 677 26.98 -20.26 -1.92
CA THR A 677 27.52 -19.08 -2.61
C THR A 677 29.00 -18.89 -2.29
N GLY A 678 29.71 -18.15 -3.15
CA GLY A 678 31.15 -17.87 -2.98
C GLY A 678 32.09 -18.88 -3.65
N CYS A 679 31.67 -20.13 -3.91
CA CYS A 679 32.37 -20.97 -4.89
C CYS A 679 31.95 -20.64 -6.32
N CYS A 680 32.84 -20.93 -7.27
CA CYS A 680 32.42 -21.41 -8.59
C CYS A 680 31.62 -20.37 -9.45
N GLY A 681 31.59 -19.11 -9.04
CA GLY A 681 30.79 -18.04 -9.67
C GLY A 681 29.36 -17.87 -9.13
N ALA A 682 28.95 -18.63 -8.12
CA ALA A 682 27.64 -18.52 -7.47
C ALA A 682 27.61 -17.40 -6.41
N ALA A 683 26.51 -16.63 -6.39
CA ALA A 683 26.29 -15.51 -5.47
C ALA A 683 24.82 -15.47 -4.98
N PRO A 684 24.51 -14.85 -3.83
CA PRO A 684 23.14 -14.73 -3.33
C PRO A 684 22.27 -13.92 -4.31
N ALA A 685 20.99 -14.29 -4.49
CA ALA A 685 20.10 -13.61 -5.43
C ALA A 685 19.47 -12.33 -4.80
N PRO A 686 19.78 -11.11 -5.27
CA PRO A 686 19.18 -9.88 -4.72
C PRO A 686 17.73 -9.75 -5.15
N LEU A 687 16.81 -9.39 -4.24
CA LEU A 687 15.37 -9.32 -4.53
C LEU A 687 15.05 -8.41 -5.72
N GLN A 688 15.75 -7.28 -5.85
CA GLN A 688 15.56 -6.30 -6.93
C GLN A 688 16.03 -6.82 -8.30
N MET A 689 16.64 -8.00 -8.35
CA MET A 689 16.99 -8.70 -9.58
C MET A 689 16.09 -9.91 -9.88
N LEU A 690 15.14 -10.25 -9.00
CA LEU A 690 14.23 -11.39 -9.18
C LEU A 690 12.87 -10.99 -9.76
N THR A 691 12.57 -9.69 -9.77
CA THR A 691 11.35 -9.10 -10.30
C THR A 691 11.68 -7.86 -11.14
N ASP A 692 10.75 -7.46 -12.00
CA ASP A 692 10.79 -6.22 -12.79
C ASP A 692 9.97 -5.08 -12.14
N THR A 693 9.26 -5.36 -11.03
CA THR A 693 8.48 -4.40 -10.24
C THR A 693 9.13 -4.14 -8.88
N PRO A 694 8.85 -3.00 -8.19
CA PRO A 694 9.30 -2.80 -6.83
C PRO A 694 8.66 -3.82 -5.87
N CYS A 695 9.45 -4.78 -5.40
CA CYS A 695 9.04 -5.83 -4.47
C CYS A 695 9.80 -5.70 -3.15
N GLU A 696 9.13 -6.03 -2.04
CA GLU A 696 9.68 -5.87 -0.68
C GLU A 696 9.55 -7.13 0.20
N SER A 697 9.14 -8.27 -0.39
CA SER A 697 8.77 -9.50 0.34
C SER A 697 9.92 -10.12 1.16
N VAL A 698 11.14 -10.22 0.62
CA VAL A 698 12.31 -10.79 1.31
C VAL A 698 13.55 -9.98 0.95
N LYS A 699 14.08 -9.20 1.92
CA LYS A 699 15.18 -8.25 1.69
C LYS A 699 16.38 -8.53 2.60
N PRO A 700 17.63 -8.35 2.12
CA PRO A 700 18.00 -7.78 0.81
C PRO A 700 18.18 -8.82 -0.30
N VAL A 701 18.39 -10.07 0.06
CA VAL A 701 18.63 -11.22 -0.83
C VAL A 701 17.61 -12.32 -0.51
N VAL A 702 17.37 -13.21 -1.47
CA VAL A 702 16.59 -14.43 -1.30
C VAL A 702 17.54 -15.61 -1.43
N GLY A 703 17.44 -16.57 -0.52
CA GLY A 703 18.23 -17.79 -0.49
C GLY A 703 17.38 -19.00 -0.13
N VAL A 704 17.71 -19.68 0.98
CA VAL A 704 16.95 -20.81 1.50
C VAL A 704 15.84 -20.32 2.43
N SER A 705 14.69 -19.99 1.86
CA SER A 705 13.52 -19.48 2.61
C SER A 705 12.58 -20.58 3.11
N SER A 706 12.59 -21.75 2.47
CA SER A 706 11.75 -22.89 2.84
C SER A 706 12.35 -23.67 4.01
N VAL A 707 11.48 -24.40 4.72
CA VAL A 707 11.92 -25.39 5.71
C VAL A 707 12.53 -26.60 4.99
N PRO A 708 13.79 -26.99 5.29
CA PRO A 708 14.37 -28.23 4.79
C PRO A 708 13.62 -29.49 5.26
N VAL A 709 14.02 -30.66 4.77
CA VAL A 709 13.50 -31.95 5.27
C VAL A 709 14.60 -32.98 5.45
N VAL A 710 14.52 -33.79 6.51
CA VAL A 710 15.54 -34.78 6.88
C VAL A 710 15.04 -36.21 6.62
N ASP A 711 15.75 -36.97 5.79
CA ASP A 711 15.70 -38.44 5.84
C ASP A 711 16.61 -38.94 6.95
N ARG A 712 15.99 -39.27 8.08
CA ARG A 712 16.67 -39.78 9.27
C ARG A 712 17.38 -41.12 9.04
N ARG A 713 16.83 -41.98 8.17
CA ARG A 713 17.35 -43.34 7.90
C ARG A 713 18.65 -43.28 7.10
N THR A 714 18.76 -42.36 6.15
CA THR A 714 20.03 -42.18 5.40
C THR A 714 20.98 -41.21 6.09
N GLY A 715 20.48 -40.31 6.94
CA GLY A 715 21.25 -39.23 7.56
C GLY A 715 21.45 -38.06 6.60
N THR A 716 20.38 -37.69 5.87
CA THR A 716 20.43 -36.72 4.76
C THR A 716 19.45 -35.57 5.01
N LEU A 717 19.91 -34.34 4.79
CA LEU A 717 19.12 -33.11 4.81
C LEU A 717 18.92 -32.64 3.36
N TYR A 718 17.66 -32.52 2.94
CA TYR A 718 17.29 -32.01 1.63
C TYR A 718 16.84 -30.55 1.73
N VAL A 719 17.37 -29.72 0.84
CA VAL A 719 17.24 -28.26 0.89
C VAL A 719 17.30 -27.67 -0.51
N VAL A 720 16.58 -26.57 -0.74
CA VAL A 720 16.57 -25.85 -2.02
C VAL A 720 17.25 -24.50 -1.85
N ALA A 721 18.33 -24.27 -2.60
CA ALA A 721 19.07 -23.00 -2.62
C ALA A 721 18.67 -22.14 -3.84
N LYS A 722 18.72 -20.81 -3.71
CA LYS A 722 18.33 -19.86 -4.77
C LYS A 722 19.47 -18.90 -5.11
N THR A 723 20.49 -19.44 -5.78
CA THR A 723 21.68 -18.68 -6.17
C THR A 723 21.53 -17.99 -7.54
N MET A 724 22.44 -17.06 -7.84
CA MET A 724 22.68 -16.56 -9.19
C MET A 724 24.13 -16.81 -9.63
N THR A 725 24.36 -17.05 -10.92
CA THR A 725 25.69 -17.02 -11.55
C THR A 725 25.79 -15.86 -12.52
N ARG A 726 27.01 -15.35 -12.75
CA ARG A 726 27.26 -14.26 -13.69
C ARG A 726 28.35 -14.61 -14.70
N ARG A 727 28.08 -14.37 -15.99
CA ARG A 727 29.06 -14.50 -17.07
C ARG A 727 29.08 -13.22 -17.90
N GLY A 728 30.02 -12.33 -17.60
CA GLY A 728 30.06 -11.00 -18.21
C GLY A 728 28.87 -10.14 -17.78
N LYS A 729 27.96 -9.83 -18.71
CA LYS A 729 26.71 -9.10 -18.42
C LYS A 729 25.52 -10.02 -18.15
N ASP A 730 25.61 -11.29 -18.53
CA ASP A 730 24.51 -12.23 -18.41
C ASP A 730 24.44 -12.79 -16.98
N VAL A 731 23.22 -12.84 -16.44
CA VAL A 731 22.92 -13.34 -15.09
C VAL A 731 21.93 -14.48 -15.23
N THR A 732 22.28 -15.64 -14.67
CA THR A 732 21.40 -16.81 -14.62
C THR A 732 21.01 -17.06 -13.17
N PHE A 733 19.72 -17.27 -12.93
CA PHE A 733 19.19 -17.66 -11.62
C PHE A 733 19.00 -19.16 -11.55
N HIS A 734 19.20 -19.72 -10.38
CA HIS A 734 19.16 -21.15 -10.12
C HIS A 734 18.15 -21.47 -9.01
N SER A 735 17.64 -22.69 -9.01
CA SER A 735 16.84 -23.24 -7.93
C SER A 735 17.22 -24.70 -7.84
N THR A 736 18.12 -25.00 -6.92
CA THR A 736 18.88 -26.26 -6.93
C THR A 736 18.58 -27.05 -5.67
N LEU A 737 18.21 -28.31 -5.82
CA LEU A 737 17.95 -29.26 -4.74
C LEU A 737 19.27 -29.94 -4.34
N HIS A 738 19.67 -29.76 -3.08
CA HIS A 738 20.86 -30.36 -2.48
C HIS A 738 20.47 -31.50 -1.52
N ALA A 739 21.43 -32.40 -1.24
CA ALA A 739 21.26 -33.55 -0.35
C ALA A 739 22.47 -33.64 0.59
N LEU A 740 22.44 -32.86 1.67
CA LEU A 740 23.56 -32.69 2.59
C LEU A 740 23.63 -33.81 3.63
N SER A 741 24.84 -34.18 4.04
CA SER A 741 25.10 -35.05 5.17
C SER A 741 24.81 -34.34 6.49
N LEU A 742 23.97 -34.92 7.36
CA LEU A 742 23.76 -34.39 8.71
C LEU A 742 25.05 -34.33 9.54
N ALA A 743 25.98 -35.26 9.29
CA ALA A 743 27.21 -35.39 10.06
C ALA A 743 28.28 -34.35 9.70
N THR A 744 28.25 -33.81 8.46
CA THR A 744 29.35 -32.99 7.92
C THR A 744 28.92 -31.77 7.11
N GLY A 745 27.63 -31.61 6.79
CA GLY A 745 27.13 -30.59 5.89
C GLY A 745 27.51 -30.78 4.42
N ALA A 746 28.26 -31.81 4.04
CA ALA A 746 28.70 -32.02 2.64
C ALA A 746 27.60 -32.64 1.77
N ASP A 747 27.50 -32.24 0.50
CA ASP A 747 26.62 -32.88 -0.49
C ASP A 747 26.97 -34.38 -0.66
N ARG A 748 25.96 -35.23 -0.56
CA ARG A 748 26.06 -36.70 -0.70
C ARG A 748 25.67 -37.18 -2.09
N LEU A 749 24.79 -36.44 -2.74
CA LEU A 749 24.32 -36.67 -4.11
C LEU A 749 24.73 -35.47 -4.96
N ARG A 750 24.72 -35.62 -6.28
CA ARG A 750 24.92 -34.47 -7.17
C ARG A 750 23.69 -33.56 -7.06
N PRO A 751 23.83 -32.26 -6.77
CA PRO A 751 22.69 -31.36 -6.69
C PRO A 751 21.88 -31.33 -8.00
N ALA A 752 20.55 -31.31 -7.87
CA ALA A 752 19.63 -31.37 -9.00
C ALA A 752 19.02 -30.00 -9.28
N GLU A 753 19.21 -29.50 -10.50
CA GLU A 753 18.60 -28.24 -10.94
C GLU A 753 17.09 -28.43 -11.19
N ILE A 754 16.25 -27.63 -10.53
CA ILE A 754 14.79 -27.74 -10.63
C ILE A 754 14.32 -27.16 -11.97
N ARG A 755 13.62 -27.99 -12.75
CA ARG A 755 13.17 -27.64 -14.11
C ARG A 755 11.78 -28.22 -14.36
N GLY A 756 10.90 -27.41 -14.94
CA GLY A 756 9.52 -27.78 -15.24
C GLY A 756 9.08 -27.26 -16.61
N ARG A 757 8.28 -28.06 -17.31
CA ARG A 757 7.58 -27.68 -18.54
C ARG A 757 6.18 -28.31 -18.51
N ALA A 758 5.17 -27.53 -18.87
CA ALA A 758 3.77 -27.96 -18.88
C ALA A 758 3.06 -27.42 -20.13
N SER A 759 2.34 -28.27 -20.85
CA SER A 759 1.61 -27.87 -22.06
C SER A 759 0.41 -26.98 -21.73
N VAL A 760 0.42 -25.76 -22.26
CA VAL A 760 -0.59 -24.73 -22.02
C VAL A 760 -1.59 -24.69 -23.18
N SER A 761 -2.88 -24.73 -22.87
CA SER A 761 -3.93 -24.52 -23.88
C SER A 761 -4.09 -23.03 -24.19
N LEU A 762 -4.23 -22.69 -25.47
CA LEU A 762 -4.59 -21.35 -25.94
C LEU A 762 -6.03 -21.31 -26.51
N ARG A 763 -6.84 -22.35 -26.29
CA ARG A 763 -8.24 -22.38 -26.76
C ARG A 763 -9.06 -21.29 -26.07
N GLY A 764 -9.90 -20.60 -26.84
CA GLY A 764 -10.75 -19.51 -26.34
C GLY A 764 -10.11 -18.12 -26.40
N VAL A 765 -8.79 -18.02 -26.55
CA VAL A 765 -8.06 -16.74 -26.60
C VAL A 765 -8.25 -16.06 -27.96
N PHE A 766 -9.32 -15.27 -28.11
CA PHE A 766 -9.46 -14.33 -29.22
C PHE A 766 -8.44 -13.20 -29.10
N ALA A 767 -7.42 -13.21 -29.95
CA ALA A 767 -6.39 -12.18 -30.01
C ALA A 767 -6.66 -11.17 -31.15
N PRO A 768 -7.32 -10.03 -30.89
CA PRO A 768 -7.69 -9.06 -31.92
C PRO A 768 -6.51 -8.20 -32.40
N ASP A 769 -5.41 -8.08 -31.64
CA ASP A 769 -4.29 -7.20 -31.98
C ASP A 769 -2.89 -7.87 -31.97
N HIS A 770 -1.91 -7.10 -32.43
CA HIS A 770 -0.51 -7.52 -32.60
C HIS A 770 0.36 -7.31 -31.36
N ALA A 771 -0.07 -6.51 -30.39
CA ALA A 771 0.63 -6.27 -29.12
C ALA A 771 0.36 -7.42 -28.14
N PHE A 772 -0.89 -7.83 -28.01
CA PHE A 772 -1.35 -9.01 -27.27
C PHE A 772 -0.59 -10.27 -27.66
N ARG A 773 -0.51 -10.56 -28.97
CA ARG A 773 0.29 -11.67 -29.52
C ARG A 773 1.77 -11.57 -29.15
N HIS A 774 2.31 -10.36 -29.03
CA HIS A 774 3.69 -10.15 -28.61
C HIS A 774 3.89 -10.32 -27.09
N SER A 775 2.87 -10.04 -26.28
CA SER A 775 2.85 -10.33 -24.82
C SER A 775 2.77 -11.83 -24.57
N VAL A 776 1.80 -12.53 -25.16
CA VAL A 776 1.69 -14.00 -25.05
C VAL A 776 2.96 -14.70 -25.52
N ARG A 777 3.59 -14.24 -26.60
CA ARG A 777 4.87 -14.81 -27.08
C ARG A 777 6.08 -14.48 -26.20
N ARG A 778 5.99 -13.44 -25.36
CA ARG A 778 7.03 -13.07 -24.37
C ARG A 778 6.90 -13.91 -23.09
N LEU A 779 5.67 -14.25 -22.71
CA LEU A 779 5.35 -15.03 -21.51
C LEU A 779 5.35 -16.55 -21.76
N LEU A 780 4.99 -16.99 -22.98
CA LEU A 780 5.09 -18.38 -23.47
C LEU A 780 6.07 -18.47 -24.65
N PRO A 781 7.39 -18.40 -24.42
CA PRO A 781 8.39 -18.37 -25.50
C PRO A 781 8.39 -19.61 -26.42
N GLY A 782 7.71 -20.70 -26.03
CA GLY A 782 7.52 -21.93 -26.84
C GLY A 782 6.18 -22.06 -27.57
N GLY A 783 5.26 -21.10 -27.47
CA GLY A 783 3.97 -21.15 -28.18
C GLY A 783 2.99 -22.21 -27.66
N GLY A 784 2.70 -22.20 -26.36
CA GLY A 784 1.81 -23.19 -25.70
C GLY A 784 2.52 -24.08 -24.67
N THR A 785 3.56 -23.59 -24.00
CA THR A 785 4.25 -24.33 -22.92
C THR A 785 4.68 -23.36 -21.83
N ALA A 786 4.12 -23.51 -20.62
CA ALA A 786 4.61 -22.87 -19.42
C ALA A 786 5.95 -23.52 -19.04
N THR A 787 6.94 -22.70 -18.71
CA THR A 787 8.26 -23.17 -18.28
C THR A 787 8.54 -22.63 -16.88
N PHE A 788 9.11 -23.46 -16.02
CA PHE A 788 9.58 -23.03 -14.71
C PHE A 788 10.68 -21.98 -14.86
N ASP A 789 10.50 -20.82 -14.23
CA ASP A 789 11.48 -19.72 -14.25
C ASP A 789 12.13 -19.54 -12.86
N PRO A 790 13.41 -19.93 -12.68
CA PRO A 790 14.12 -19.75 -11.42
C PRO A 790 14.41 -18.29 -11.07
N ARG A 791 14.18 -17.31 -11.97
CA ARG A 791 14.16 -15.88 -11.63
C ARG A 791 12.86 -15.59 -10.86
N ALA A 792 11.72 -15.61 -11.54
CA ALA A 792 10.44 -15.15 -11.01
C ALA A 792 9.84 -16.05 -9.92
N GLN A 793 10.16 -17.35 -9.90
CA GLN A 793 9.56 -18.29 -8.94
C GLN A 793 10.30 -18.38 -7.60
N TYR A 794 9.52 -18.67 -6.56
CA TYR A 794 9.94 -18.59 -5.18
C TYR A 794 9.59 -19.89 -4.43
N ASN A 795 10.60 -20.65 -4.01
CA ASN A 795 10.40 -21.76 -3.07
C ASN A 795 10.32 -21.21 -1.64
N ARG A 796 9.13 -21.30 -1.07
CA ARG A 796 8.83 -20.88 0.30
C ARG A 796 8.12 -21.95 1.13
N PRO A 797 7.18 -22.77 0.59
CA PRO A 797 6.62 -23.89 1.34
C PRO A 797 7.73 -24.84 1.80
N GLY A 798 7.70 -25.23 3.08
CA GLY A 798 8.55 -26.30 3.60
C GLY A 798 8.42 -27.61 2.81
N LEU A 799 9.56 -28.27 2.62
CA LEU A 799 9.66 -29.51 1.85
C LEU A 799 8.92 -30.66 2.54
N LEU A 800 8.34 -31.56 1.75
CA LEU A 800 7.75 -32.81 2.23
C LEU A 800 8.62 -33.98 1.78
N LEU A 801 8.94 -34.90 2.69
CA LEU A 801 9.48 -36.22 2.35
C LEU A 801 8.41 -37.26 2.72
N ALA A 802 7.82 -37.92 1.73
CA ALA A 802 6.84 -38.98 1.92
C ALA A 802 7.10 -40.11 0.92
N ASN A 803 7.04 -41.37 1.38
CA ASN A 803 7.17 -42.56 0.53
C ASN A 803 8.43 -42.59 -0.37
N GLY A 804 9.54 -42.01 0.10
CA GLY A 804 10.80 -41.90 -0.66
C GLY A 804 10.82 -40.80 -1.72
N LEU A 805 9.78 -39.96 -1.80
CA LEU A 805 9.66 -38.82 -2.69
C LEU A 805 9.73 -37.50 -1.91
N LEU A 806 10.44 -36.54 -2.48
CA LEU A 806 10.59 -35.16 -2.02
C LEU A 806 9.66 -34.26 -2.82
N TYR A 807 8.79 -33.50 -2.15
CA TYR A 807 7.90 -32.53 -2.77
C TYR A 807 8.31 -31.10 -2.47
N ILE A 808 8.32 -30.28 -3.52
CA ILE A 808 8.83 -28.91 -3.50
C ILE A 808 7.82 -27.99 -4.17
N GLY A 809 7.26 -27.04 -3.41
CA GLY A 809 6.28 -26.07 -3.89
C GLY A 809 6.89 -24.72 -4.25
N PHE A 810 6.33 -24.04 -5.26
CA PHE A 810 6.76 -22.73 -5.72
C PHE A 810 5.57 -21.79 -5.97
N GLY A 811 5.72 -20.55 -5.51
CA GLY A 811 4.89 -19.40 -5.89
C GLY A 811 5.68 -18.36 -6.69
N SER A 812 5.15 -17.15 -6.79
CA SER A 812 5.81 -16.00 -7.43
C SER A 812 6.55 -15.08 -6.43
N HIS A 813 7.54 -14.32 -6.91
CA HIS A 813 8.05 -13.13 -6.22
C HIS A 813 7.15 -11.92 -6.52
N CYS A 814 6.31 -11.50 -5.57
CA CYS A 814 5.41 -10.34 -5.71
C CYS A 814 4.58 -10.37 -7.01
N ASP A 815 3.94 -11.52 -7.27
CA ASP A 815 2.90 -11.74 -8.27
C ASP A 815 3.27 -11.26 -9.69
N VAL A 816 4.53 -11.52 -10.04
CA VAL A 816 5.05 -11.37 -11.40
C VAL A 816 4.24 -12.28 -12.33
N GLN A 817 3.38 -11.67 -13.14
CA GLN A 817 2.38 -12.28 -14.03
C GLN A 817 2.90 -13.27 -15.09
N SER A 818 4.22 -13.47 -15.19
CA SER A 818 4.83 -14.57 -15.97
C SER A 818 4.97 -15.87 -15.17
N SER A 819 4.56 -15.88 -13.90
CA SER A 819 4.71 -17.01 -12.99
C SER A 819 3.47 -17.90 -13.02
N HIS A 820 3.69 -19.19 -12.76
CA HIS A 820 2.63 -20.13 -12.41
C HIS A 820 2.98 -20.73 -11.04
N GLY A 821 2.02 -21.27 -10.30
CA GLY A 821 2.36 -22.17 -9.19
C GLY A 821 2.89 -23.50 -9.70
N TRP A 822 3.92 -24.04 -9.03
CA TRP A 822 4.48 -25.35 -9.36
C TRP A 822 4.64 -26.22 -8.12
N VAL A 823 4.45 -27.52 -8.31
CA VAL A 823 4.89 -28.57 -7.37
C VAL A 823 5.75 -29.57 -8.13
N PHE A 824 6.89 -29.95 -7.57
CA PHE A 824 7.79 -30.96 -8.12
C PHE A 824 7.91 -32.17 -7.21
N ALA A 825 8.08 -33.36 -7.78
CA ALA A 825 8.39 -34.59 -7.07
C ALA A 825 9.76 -35.12 -7.51
N TYR A 826 10.64 -35.40 -6.55
CA TYR A 826 11.97 -35.97 -6.76
C TYR A 826 12.15 -37.23 -5.93
N ARG A 827 12.84 -38.25 -6.44
CA ARG A 827 13.20 -39.43 -5.65
C ARG A 827 14.36 -39.07 -4.71
N ALA A 828 14.17 -39.30 -3.41
CA ALA A 828 15.14 -38.90 -2.38
C ALA A 828 16.50 -39.62 -2.50
N ALA A 829 16.52 -40.84 -3.06
CA ALA A 829 17.71 -41.69 -3.15
C ALA A 829 18.77 -41.20 -4.16
N ASP A 830 18.36 -40.50 -5.22
CA ASP A 830 19.21 -40.14 -6.38
C ASP A 830 18.95 -38.73 -6.92
N LEU A 831 17.99 -38.00 -6.35
CA LEU A 831 17.46 -36.72 -6.84
C LEU A 831 16.96 -36.77 -8.30
N ALA A 832 16.50 -37.93 -8.77
CA ALA A 832 15.82 -38.03 -10.07
C ALA A 832 14.41 -37.42 -9.99
N GLN A 833 14.08 -36.52 -10.92
CA GLN A 833 12.74 -35.94 -11.01
C GLN A 833 11.73 -37.01 -11.43
N VAL A 834 10.68 -37.19 -10.64
CA VAL A 834 9.59 -38.16 -10.86
C VAL A 834 8.39 -37.48 -11.51
N GLY A 835 8.10 -36.22 -11.15
CA GLY A 835 6.96 -35.49 -11.70
C GLY A 835 7.04 -33.97 -11.48
N SER A 836 6.17 -33.24 -12.18
CA SER A 836 5.96 -31.81 -11.98
C SER A 836 4.52 -31.41 -12.34
N PHE A 837 3.92 -30.57 -11.51
CA PHE A 837 2.56 -30.06 -11.70
C PHE A 837 2.55 -28.53 -11.71
N ALA A 838 2.13 -27.92 -12.82
CA ALA A 838 1.77 -26.51 -12.88
C ALA A 838 0.28 -26.33 -12.54
N THR A 839 -0.06 -25.30 -11.75
CA THR A 839 -1.42 -25.05 -11.22
C THR A 839 -2.37 -24.34 -12.18
N THR A 840 -1.82 -23.62 -13.16
CA THR A 840 -2.56 -22.92 -14.21
C THR A 840 -2.00 -23.36 -15.58
N ARG A 841 -2.83 -24.00 -16.41
CA ARG A 841 -2.42 -24.63 -17.68
C ARG A 841 -3.30 -24.26 -18.88
N ASP A 842 -4.33 -23.45 -18.70
CA ASP A 842 -5.10 -22.87 -19.78
C ASP A 842 -4.91 -21.35 -19.72
N TRP A 843 -4.38 -20.75 -20.79
CA TRP A 843 -3.91 -19.37 -20.74
C TRP A 843 -5.05 -18.36 -20.67
N ASN A 844 -4.94 -17.39 -19.75
CA ASN A 844 -5.60 -16.09 -19.84
C ASN A 844 -4.59 -14.98 -19.49
N ASP A 845 -5.03 -13.74 -19.27
CA ASP A 845 -4.12 -12.62 -18.99
C ASP A 845 -3.77 -12.46 -17.49
N GLU A 846 -4.19 -13.41 -16.65
CA GLU A 846 -4.15 -13.32 -15.18
C GLU A 846 -3.34 -14.47 -14.54
N ASN A 847 -2.44 -15.12 -15.28
CA ASN A 847 -1.76 -16.34 -14.83
C ASN A 847 -0.98 -16.13 -13.53
N LEU A 848 -1.39 -16.89 -12.51
CA LEU A 848 -0.71 -17.05 -11.23
C LEU A 848 -0.98 -18.49 -10.73
N GLY A 849 -1.71 -18.65 -9.61
CA GLY A 849 -2.01 -19.90 -8.93
C GLY A 849 -0.87 -20.33 -7.98
N SER A 850 -0.17 -19.36 -7.39
CA SER A 850 1.05 -19.55 -6.58
C SER A 850 0.89 -20.57 -5.45
N VAL A 851 1.83 -21.53 -5.31
CA VAL A 851 1.88 -22.43 -4.15
C VAL A 851 2.82 -21.83 -3.11
N TRP A 852 2.31 -21.00 -2.21
CA TRP A 852 3.13 -20.24 -1.26
C TRP A 852 2.85 -20.56 0.22
N GLN A 853 1.58 -20.76 0.61
CA GLN A 853 1.14 -21.33 1.90
C GLN A 853 1.82 -20.71 3.13
N ALA A 854 2.20 -19.43 3.03
CA ALA A 854 3.06 -18.68 3.93
C ALA A 854 4.40 -19.30 4.41
N GLY A 855 4.76 -20.52 3.99
CA GLY A 855 5.91 -21.29 4.52
C GLY A 855 5.53 -22.61 5.20
N PHE A 856 4.25 -22.84 5.49
CA PHE A 856 3.73 -23.98 6.27
C PHE A 856 4.11 -25.36 5.70
N GLY A 857 4.21 -25.48 4.37
CA GLY A 857 4.70 -26.67 3.67
C GLY A 857 3.63 -27.53 3.02
N ILE A 858 4.04 -28.39 2.09
CA ILE A 858 3.15 -29.33 1.39
C ILE A 858 2.75 -30.45 2.36
N THR A 859 1.49 -30.86 2.35
CA THR A 859 0.93 -31.87 3.27
C THR A 859 0.78 -33.21 2.54
N GLY A 860 1.05 -34.31 3.22
CA GLY A 860 0.83 -35.66 2.71
C GLY A 860 0.04 -36.51 3.70
N ASP A 861 -0.55 -37.61 3.23
CA ASP A 861 -1.24 -38.57 4.09
C ASP A 861 -0.67 -40.01 3.96
N ARG A 862 -1.28 -40.93 4.73
CA ARG A 862 -0.88 -42.34 4.78
C ARG A 862 -1.12 -43.10 3.48
N SER A 863 -2.02 -42.63 2.62
CA SER A 863 -2.25 -43.18 1.28
C SER A 863 -1.14 -42.76 0.30
N GLY A 864 -0.34 -41.75 0.67
CA GLY A 864 0.66 -41.12 -0.19
C GLY A 864 0.08 -40.03 -1.09
N ASP A 865 -1.18 -39.62 -0.86
CA ASP A 865 -1.78 -38.51 -1.59
C ASP A 865 -1.16 -37.18 -1.09
N VAL A 866 -0.99 -36.25 -2.03
CA VAL A 866 -0.26 -34.99 -1.80
C VAL A 866 -1.23 -33.82 -1.90
N TYR A 867 -1.19 -32.97 -0.87
CA TYR A 867 -2.08 -31.83 -0.68
C TYR A 867 -1.30 -30.52 -0.64
N PHE A 868 -1.79 -29.54 -1.39
CA PHE A 868 -1.26 -28.18 -1.38
C PHE A 868 -2.35 -27.19 -1.78
N LEU A 869 -2.19 -25.94 -1.37
CA LEU A 869 -3.09 -24.86 -1.73
C LEU A 869 -2.47 -23.93 -2.76
N THR A 870 -3.33 -23.32 -3.56
CA THR A 870 -2.99 -22.31 -4.56
C THR A 870 -3.56 -20.96 -4.16
N GLY A 871 -2.78 -19.90 -4.36
CA GLY A 871 -3.25 -18.51 -4.23
C GLY A 871 -4.11 -18.06 -5.41
N ASN A 872 -4.27 -16.75 -5.51
CA ASN A 872 -4.89 -16.08 -6.64
C ASN A 872 -4.39 -16.63 -7.97
N GLY A 873 -5.31 -16.82 -8.90
CA GLY A 873 -5.10 -17.25 -10.27
C GLY A 873 -6.44 -17.53 -10.95
N PRO A 874 -6.45 -17.71 -12.28
CA PRO A 874 -7.64 -18.17 -12.99
C PRO A 874 -8.13 -19.52 -12.46
N PHE A 875 -9.44 -19.76 -12.59
CA PHE A 875 -10.07 -21.02 -12.27
C PHE A 875 -11.07 -21.41 -13.37
N ASN A 876 -11.03 -22.68 -13.80
CA ASN A 876 -11.98 -23.25 -14.77
C ASN A 876 -12.10 -24.78 -14.64
N ALA A 877 -11.68 -25.36 -13.50
CA ALA A 877 -11.63 -26.81 -13.30
C ALA A 877 -13.02 -27.45 -13.08
N ASP A 878 -14.05 -26.64 -12.84
CA ASP A 878 -15.45 -27.03 -12.84
C ASP A 878 -16.02 -27.18 -14.25
N GLU A 879 -15.53 -26.39 -15.21
CA GLU A 879 -15.84 -26.47 -16.64
C GLU A 879 -15.02 -27.55 -17.39
N GLY A 880 -14.22 -28.35 -16.67
CA GLY A 880 -13.32 -29.35 -17.24
C GLY A 880 -11.98 -28.80 -17.75
N GLY A 881 -11.67 -27.54 -17.43
CA GLY A 881 -10.37 -26.92 -17.65
C GLY A 881 -9.31 -27.34 -16.63
N ARG A 882 -8.15 -26.68 -16.68
CA ARG A 882 -6.92 -27.07 -15.97
C ARG A 882 -6.29 -25.90 -15.20
N ASN A 883 -7.09 -24.91 -14.83
CA ASN A 883 -6.70 -23.82 -13.94
C ASN A 883 -7.35 -24.00 -12.57
N PHE A 884 -6.51 -23.97 -11.54
CA PHE A 884 -6.85 -24.23 -10.15
C PHE A 884 -6.40 -23.08 -9.25
N GLY A 885 -6.78 -21.83 -9.55
CA GLY A 885 -6.55 -20.68 -8.67
C GLY A 885 -7.51 -20.67 -7.48
N ASN A 886 -7.00 -20.31 -6.30
CA ASN A 886 -7.71 -20.35 -5.02
C ASN A 886 -8.31 -21.73 -4.66
N SER A 887 -7.51 -22.79 -4.78
CA SER A 887 -7.94 -24.19 -4.60
C SER A 887 -7.08 -24.97 -3.60
N LEU A 888 -7.70 -25.88 -2.85
CA LEU A 888 -7.03 -27.04 -2.24
C LEU A 888 -6.95 -28.14 -3.29
N MET A 889 -5.74 -28.63 -3.53
CA MET A 889 -5.46 -29.69 -4.50
C MET A 889 -5.17 -31.01 -3.80
N LYS A 890 -5.67 -32.14 -4.32
CA LYS A 890 -5.26 -33.50 -3.93
C LYS A 890 -4.76 -34.26 -5.16
N LEU A 891 -3.50 -34.67 -5.16
CA LEU A 891 -2.84 -35.34 -6.28
C LEU A 891 -2.29 -36.71 -5.89
N THR A 892 -2.09 -37.56 -6.89
CA THR A 892 -1.30 -38.80 -6.76
C THR A 892 0.16 -38.51 -6.38
N PRO A 893 0.87 -39.45 -5.75
CA PRO A 893 2.26 -39.25 -5.31
C PRO A 893 3.26 -38.92 -6.44
N ASP A 894 2.98 -39.28 -7.69
CA ASP A 894 3.80 -38.94 -8.86
C ASP A 894 3.46 -37.55 -9.45
N LEU A 895 2.46 -36.85 -8.89
CA LEU A 895 1.86 -35.61 -9.39
C LEU A 895 1.24 -35.73 -10.80
N GLY A 896 1.06 -36.95 -11.31
CA GLY A 896 0.55 -37.23 -12.65
C GLY A 896 -0.95 -36.96 -12.81
N ARG A 897 -1.73 -37.07 -11.72
CA ARG A 897 -3.20 -36.94 -11.74
C ARG A 897 -3.73 -36.16 -10.54
N VAL A 898 -4.63 -35.21 -10.81
CA VAL A 898 -5.51 -34.61 -9.78
C VAL A 898 -6.59 -35.64 -9.43
N LEU A 899 -6.68 -36.00 -8.16
CA LEU A 899 -7.67 -36.95 -7.63
C LEU A 899 -8.96 -36.22 -7.27
N ASP A 900 -8.85 -35.11 -6.56
CA ASP A 900 -9.95 -34.21 -6.23
C ASP A 900 -9.42 -32.79 -5.95
N TYR A 901 -10.33 -31.82 -5.82
CA TYR A 901 -10.01 -30.47 -5.38
C TYR A 901 -11.17 -29.86 -4.56
N PHE A 902 -10.88 -28.80 -3.82
CA PHE A 902 -11.87 -27.87 -3.29
C PHE A 902 -11.51 -26.46 -3.70
N THR A 903 -12.50 -25.64 -4.00
CA THR A 903 -12.36 -24.23 -4.35
C THR A 903 -13.54 -23.51 -3.69
N PRO A 904 -13.33 -22.49 -2.84
CA PRO A 904 -14.43 -21.73 -2.24
C PRO A 904 -15.34 -21.12 -3.30
N TYR A 905 -16.64 -21.02 -3.05
CA TYR A 905 -17.56 -20.33 -3.97
C TYR A 905 -17.19 -18.85 -4.21
N THR A 906 -16.39 -18.27 -3.30
CA THR A 906 -15.83 -16.91 -3.37
C THR A 906 -14.60 -16.80 -4.27
N GLN A 907 -14.15 -17.88 -4.94
CA GLN A 907 -12.96 -17.97 -5.81
C GLN A 907 -12.64 -16.68 -6.57
N ARG A 908 -13.65 -16.12 -7.25
CA ARG A 908 -13.52 -14.96 -8.13
C ARG A 908 -13.23 -13.67 -7.36
N GLU A 909 -13.87 -13.48 -6.21
CA GLU A 909 -13.58 -12.36 -5.31
C GLU A 909 -12.16 -12.49 -4.73
N LEU A 910 -11.79 -13.70 -4.31
CA LEU A 910 -10.44 -14.00 -3.83
C LEU A 910 -9.36 -13.78 -4.90
N GLN A 911 -9.71 -13.96 -6.18
CA GLN A 911 -8.88 -13.66 -7.34
C GLN A 911 -8.76 -12.14 -7.58
N GLU A 912 -9.89 -11.42 -7.57
CA GLU A 912 -9.96 -9.98 -7.85
C GLU A 912 -9.31 -9.12 -6.76
N ASN A 913 -9.27 -9.59 -5.49
CA ASN A 913 -8.78 -8.83 -4.33
C ASN A 913 -7.42 -9.28 -3.76
N ASP A 914 -6.69 -10.19 -4.43
CA ASP A 914 -5.48 -10.82 -3.89
C ASP A 914 -5.72 -11.59 -2.57
N ALA A 915 -6.93 -12.09 -2.30
CA ALA A 915 -7.28 -12.71 -1.03
C ALA A 915 -7.03 -14.25 -1.03
N ASP A 916 -5.79 -14.65 -1.32
CA ASP A 916 -5.32 -16.02 -1.51
C ASP A 916 -5.93 -17.07 -0.57
N PHE A 917 -6.69 -18.01 -1.14
CA PHE A 917 -7.02 -19.25 -0.41
C PHE A 917 -5.74 -19.99 0.03
N GLY A 918 -4.75 -20.09 -0.87
CA GLY A 918 -3.43 -20.66 -0.60
C GLY A 918 -2.42 -19.76 0.12
N GLY A 919 -2.88 -18.68 0.77
CA GLY A 919 -2.06 -17.99 1.77
C GLY A 919 -1.92 -18.78 3.06
N GLY A 920 -2.89 -19.66 3.35
CA GLY A 920 -2.81 -20.59 4.47
C GLY A 920 -2.34 -22.01 4.09
N GLY A 921 -2.29 -22.88 5.09
CA GLY A 921 -1.87 -24.27 5.01
C GLY A 921 -2.97 -25.25 5.45
N MET A 922 -2.77 -26.52 5.10
CA MET A 922 -3.64 -27.63 5.48
C MET A 922 -2.95 -28.55 6.48
N ILE A 923 -3.67 -28.95 7.53
CA ILE A 923 -3.31 -30.11 8.35
C ILE A 923 -4.16 -31.33 7.96
N ALA A 924 -3.55 -32.48 7.81
CA ALA A 924 -4.23 -33.77 7.65
C ALA A 924 -4.43 -34.37 9.03
N LEU A 925 -5.63 -34.25 9.59
CA LEU A 925 -5.95 -34.74 10.93
C LEU A 925 -5.79 -36.27 10.99
N PRO A 926 -5.43 -36.83 12.17
CA PRO A 926 -5.35 -38.28 12.34
C PRO A 926 -6.64 -38.98 11.93
N ASP A 927 -6.52 -40.11 11.25
CA ASP A 927 -7.67 -40.86 10.75
C ASP A 927 -8.53 -41.38 11.92
N GLY A 928 -9.83 -41.17 11.84
CA GLY A 928 -10.81 -41.65 12.82
C GLY A 928 -11.54 -42.91 12.36
N THR A 929 -12.65 -43.21 13.02
CA THR A 929 -13.61 -44.25 12.64
C THR A 929 -14.96 -43.63 12.31
N GLY A 930 -15.72 -44.23 11.38
CA GLY A 930 -17.04 -43.73 10.97
C GLY A 930 -17.06 -43.25 9.51
N PRO A 931 -18.14 -42.58 9.07
CA PRO A 931 -18.36 -42.23 7.66
C PRO A 931 -17.44 -41.11 7.13
N HIS A 932 -16.81 -40.35 8.03
CA HIS A 932 -15.87 -39.28 7.72
C HIS A 932 -14.54 -39.52 8.45
N ALA A 933 -13.86 -40.61 8.08
CA ALA A 933 -12.64 -41.07 8.76
C ALA A 933 -11.45 -40.13 8.53
N HIS A 934 -11.28 -39.64 7.30
CA HIS A 934 -10.09 -38.92 6.86
C HIS A 934 -10.33 -37.40 6.88
N LEU A 935 -10.17 -36.76 8.04
CA LEU A 935 -10.41 -35.31 8.15
C LEU A 935 -9.17 -34.48 7.83
N GLY A 936 -9.38 -33.21 7.46
CA GLY A 936 -8.34 -32.19 7.36
C GLY A 936 -8.89 -30.80 7.68
N VAL A 937 -8.01 -29.89 8.12
CA VAL A 937 -8.36 -28.49 8.37
C VAL A 937 -7.48 -27.58 7.53
N VAL A 938 -8.11 -26.67 6.80
CA VAL A 938 -7.48 -25.63 6.00
C VAL A 938 -7.66 -24.28 6.69
N SER A 939 -6.61 -23.44 6.68
CA SER A 939 -6.74 -21.99 6.92
C SER A 939 -6.42 -21.21 5.64
N SER A 940 -6.79 -19.92 5.59
CA SER A 940 -6.71 -19.07 4.39
C SER A 940 -6.14 -17.67 4.71
N LYS A 941 -5.76 -16.89 3.68
CA LYS A 941 -5.44 -15.45 3.79
C LYS A 941 -6.64 -14.63 4.28
N VAL A 942 -7.86 -15.10 4.02
CA VAL A 942 -9.13 -14.57 4.59
C VAL A 942 -9.41 -15.17 5.97
N ARG A 943 -10.27 -14.53 6.77
CA ARG A 943 -10.60 -14.96 8.16
C ARG A 943 -11.53 -16.19 8.20
N ALA A 944 -11.21 -17.24 7.44
CA ALA A 944 -11.89 -18.53 7.45
C ALA A 944 -10.95 -19.69 7.78
N ILE A 945 -11.50 -20.70 8.45
CA ILE A 945 -10.96 -22.06 8.47
C ILE A 945 -12.03 -23.06 7.98
N PHE A 946 -11.60 -24.09 7.26
CA PHE A 946 -12.46 -25.07 6.61
C PHE A 946 -12.15 -26.47 7.16
N LEU A 947 -13.15 -27.15 7.71
CA LEU A 947 -13.08 -28.58 8.04
C LEU A 947 -13.53 -29.36 6.80
N ILE A 948 -12.65 -30.22 6.29
CA ILE A 948 -12.81 -30.91 5.00
C ILE A 948 -12.67 -32.42 5.20
N ASP A 949 -13.46 -33.19 4.44
CA ASP A 949 -13.29 -34.64 4.29
C ASP A 949 -12.29 -34.91 3.15
N ARG A 950 -11.16 -35.58 3.45
CA ARG A 950 -10.10 -35.90 2.49
C ARG A 950 -10.51 -36.96 1.46
N ASP A 951 -11.62 -37.65 1.66
CA ASP A 951 -12.22 -38.54 0.66
C ASP A 951 -13.15 -37.80 -0.32
N ARG A 952 -13.64 -36.61 0.08
CA ARG A 952 -14.60 -35.79 -0.68
C ARG A 952 -14.36 -34.30 -0.38
N LEU A 953 -13.41 -33.68 -1.07
CA LEU A 953 -13.01 -32.31 -0.76
C LEU A 953 -14.14 -31.29 -0.97
N GLY A 954 -15.05 -31.58 -1.88
CA GLY A 954 -16.31 -30.85 -2.10
C GLY A 954 -16.42 -30.19 -3.48
N ARG A 955 -15.29 -29.98 -4.16
CA ARG A 955 -15.17 -29.24 -5.44
C ARG A 955 -15.71 -27.81 -5.35
N TYR A 956 -15.76 -27.14 -6.49
CA TYR A 956 -16.37 -25.82 -6.61
C TYR A 956 -17.90 -25.94 -6.69
N VAL A 957 -18.59 -24.98 -6.08
CA VAL A 957 -20.05 -24.81 -6.18
C VAL A 957 -20.32 -23.36 -6.60
N PRO A 958 -20.77 -23.09 -7.85
CA PRO A 958 -21.07 -21.74 -8.28
C PRO A 958 -22.11 -21.08 -7.38
N ARG A 959 -21.77 -19.93 -6.78
CA ARG A 959 -22.59 -19.17 -5.79
C ARG A 959 -22.83 -19.89 -4.46
N GLY A 960 -22.17 -21.03 -4.22
CA GLY A 960 -22.18 -21.73 -2.94
C GLY A 960 -23.51 -22.41 -2.58
N PRO A 961 -23.66 -22.85 -1.31
CA PRO A 961 -22.63 -22.87 -0.29
C PRO A 961 -21.53 -23.89 -0.58
N ASP A 962 -20.37 -23.74 0.06
CA ASP A 962 -19.26 -24.69 -0.03
C ASP A 962 -19.68 -26.10 0.48
N ARG A 963 -19.21 -27.15 -0.20
CA ARG A 963 -19.49 -28.56 0.15
C ARG A 963 -18.52 -29.17 1.17
N VAL A 964 -17.89 -28.33 1.98
CA VAL A 964 -17.03 -28.74 3.10
C VAL A 964 -17.87 -29.23 4.29
N LEU A 965 -17.25 -29.86 5.28
CA LEU A 965 -17.96 -30.27 6.51
C LEU A 965 -18.35 -29.05 7.35
N GLN A 966 -17.50 -28.04 7.40
CA GLN A 966 -17.78 -26.76 8.07
C GLN A 966 -16.86 -25.65 7.55
N THR A 967 -17.39 -24.44 7.43
CA THR A 967 -16.61 -23.20 7.36
C THR A 967 -16.81 -22.45 8.68
N ILE A 968 -15.74 -21.95 9.29
CA ILE A 968 -15.78 -21.09 10.48
C ILE A 968 -15.10 -19.77 10.13
N GLY A 969 -15.75 -18.66 10.45
CA GLY A 969 -15.31 -17.33 10.07
C GLY A 969 -15.84 -16.91 8.70
N ASP A 970 -15.21 -15.92 8.09
CA ASP A 970 -15.65 -15.30 6.82
C ASP A 970 -14.70 -15.69 5.67
N ASN A 971 -15.27 -16.22 4.58
CA ASN A 971 -14.54 -16.61 3.37
C ASN A 971 -14.62 -15.55 2.25
N HIS A 972 -15.16 -14.37 2.56
CA HIS A 972 -15.09 -13.15 1.77
C HIS A 972 -13.96 -12.22 2.27
N ASP A 973 -13.40 -11.41 1.38
CA ASP A 973 -12.34 -10.44 1.69
C ASP A 973 -12.17 -9.43 0.52
N ASP A 974 -12.30 -8.15 0.84
CA ASP A 974 -12.04 -7.01 -0.07
C ASP A 974 -10.66 -6.37 0.14
N THR A 975 -9.81 -6.98 0.98
CA THR A 975 -8.49 -6.47 1.34
C THR A 975 -7.37 -7.30 0.73
N HIS A 976 -6.36 -6.63 0.18
CA HIS A 976 -5.14 -7.26 -0.37
C HIS A 976 -4.16 -7.73 0.74
N TRP A 977 -4.61 -7.78 2.01
CA TRP A 977 -3.77 -8.06 3.17
C TRP A 977 -4.15 -9.41 3.76
N CYS A 978 -3.18 -10.06 4.41
CA CYS A 978 -3.51 -11.27 5.15
C CYS A 978 -4.25 -10.92 6.45
N ILE A 979 -5.58 -10.96 6.43
CA ILE A 979 -6.43 -10.74 7.60
C ILE A 979 -6.72 -12.05 8.36
N GLY A 980 -6.61 -13.19 7.67
CA GLY A 980 -6.72 -14.54 8.20
C GLY A 980 -5.40 -15.10 8.71
N THR A 981 -5.16 -16.38 8.41
CA THR A 981 -3.96 -17.12 8.82
C THR A 981 -3.04 -17.31 7.61
N CYS A 982 -2.03 -16.47 7.50
CA CYS A 982 -0.89 -16.75 6.62
C CYS A 982 0.05 -17.71 7.35
N GLY A 983 -0.24 -18.99 7.17
CA GLY A 983 0.28 -20.08 7.99
C GLY A 983 -0.76 -21.19 8.05
N GLY A 984 -0.70 -22.04 9.06
CA GLY A 984 -1.72 -23.07 9.25
C GLY A 984 -1.98 -23.33 10.72
N PRO A 985 -3.06 -24.08 11.01
CA PRO A 985 -3.45 -24.39 12.37
C PRO A 985 -2.58 -25.52 12.94
N ALA A 986 -2.59 -25.70 14.26
CA ALA A 986 -1.99 -26.85 14.93
C ALA A 986 -3.07 -27.78 15.52
N TYR A 987 -2.72 -29.03 15.74
CA TYR A 987 -3.59 -30.04 16.34
C TYR A 987 -3.07 -30.52 17.69
N TYR A 988 -3.96 -31.02 18.55
CA TYR A 988 -3.60 -31.67 19.82
C TYR A 988 -4.66 -32.71 20.21
N ALA A 989 -4.24 -33.91 20.60
CA ALA A 989 -5.12 -34.86 21.27
C ALA A 989 -4.83 -34.85 22.78
N GLY A 990 -5.57 -34.04 23.53
CA GLY A 990 -5.46 -33.94 24.98
C GLY A 990 -6.31 -34.96 25.74
N PRO A 991 -6.27 -34.93 27.09
CA PRO A 991 -7.06 -35.83 27.93
C PRO A 991 -8.58 -35.55 27.84
N ALA A 992 -8.98 -34.32 27.51
CA ALA A 992 -10.37 -33.89 27.41
C ALA A 992 -10.94 -33.90 25.98
N GLY A 993 -10.15 -34.34 24.98
CA GLY A 993 -10.58 -34.43 23.59
C GLY A 993 -9.51 -34.01 22.58
N GLU A 994 -9.94 -33.88 21.32
CA GLU A 994 -9.10 -33.39 20.23
C GLU A 994 -9.34 -31.91 19.97
N TYR A 995 -8.28 -31.16 19.73
CA TYR A 995 -8.27 -29.71 19.59
C TYR A 995 -7.55 -29.30 18.31
N VAL A 996 -8.01 -28.19 17.72
CA VAL A 996 -7.36 -27.46 16.63
C VAL A 996 -7.18 -26.02 17.08
N PHE A 997 -5.96 -25.51 16.96
CA PHE A 997 -5.61 -24.14 17.33
C PHE A 997 -5.33 -23.31 16.08
N ASN A 998 -5.92 -22.11 16.01
CA ASN A 998 -5.69 -21.18 14.91
C ASN A 998 -5.51 -19.74 15.42
N VAL A 999 -4.74 -18.93 14.69
CA VAL A 999 -4.51 -17.51 14.98
C VAL A 999 -4.73 -16.72 13.69
N TRP A 1000 -5.80 -15.92 13.64
CA TRP A 1000 -6.00 -14.94 12.57
C TRP A 1000 -5.25 -13.62 12.88
N ALA A 1001 -5.12 -12.74 11.88
CA ALA A 1001 -4.53 -11.42 12.09
C ALA A 1001 -5.39 -10.57 13.02
N LEU A 1002 -4.76 -9.84 13.94
CA LEU A 1002 -5.43 -8.96 14.89
C LEU A 1002 -6.53 -9.68 15.72
N ASP A 1003 -6.36 -10.98 15.97
CA ASP A 1003 -7.26 -11.82 16.77
C ASP A 1003 -6.48 -12.60 17.85
N ALA A 1004 -7.20 -13.24 18.75
CA ALA A 1004 -6.65 -14.18 19.73
C ALA A 1004 -6.27 -15.53 19.08
N LEU A 1005 -5.44 -16.31 19.78
CA LEU A 1005 -5.32 -17.74 19.56
C LEU A 1005 -6.64 -18.40 19.96
N ARG A 1006 -7.33 -19.03 19.01
CA ARG A 1006 -8.61 -19.71 19.23
C ARG A 1006 -8.40 -21.22 19.31
N ALA A 1007 -9.01 -21.86 20.31
CA ALA A 1007 -9.02 -23.30 20.49
C ALA A 1007 -10.39 -23.89 20.12
N TYR A 1008 -10.39 -24.78 19.14
CA TYR A 1008 -11.58 -25.48 18.66
C TYR A 1008 -11.52 -26.95 19.02
N ARG A 1009 -12.49 -27.45 19.80
CA ARG A 1009 -12.62 -28.89 20.06
C ARG A 1009 -13.30 -29.58 18.86
N LEU A 1010 -12.74 -30.69 18.41
CA LEU A 1010 -13.26 -31.51 17.33
C LEU A 1010 -14.31 -32.51 17.84
N ASP A 1011 -15.54 -32.37 17.37
CA ASP A 1011 -16.65 -33.27 17.63
C ASP A 1011 -16.78 -34.27 16.47
N ARG A 1012 -16.04 -35.40 16.57
CA ARG A 1012 -15.99 -36.45 15.54
C ARG A 1012 -17.23 -37.35 15.49
N GLN A 1013 -17.94 -37.52 16.60
CA GLN A 1013 -18.94 -38.59 16.77
C GLN A 1013 -20.33 -38.23 16.20
N ARG A 1014 -20.40 -37.19 15.37
CA ARG A 1014 -21.61 -36.78 14.65
C ARG A 1014 -21.63 -37.38 13.25
N GLU A 1015 -22.84 -37.55 12.72
CA GLU A 1015 -23.07 -37.84 11.29
C GLU A 1015 -22.35 -36.83 10.37
N ARG A 1016 -22.23 -35.57 10.81
CA ARG A 1016 -21.38 -34.53 10.20
C ARG A 1016 -20.43 -33.95 11.25
N PRO A 1017 -19.12 -34.29 11.23
CA PRO A 1017 -18.14 -33.76 12.17
C PRO A 1017 -18.04 -32.24 12.14
N LYS A 1018 -17.69 -31.63 13.27
CA LYS A 1018 -17.51 -30.17 13.38
C LYS A 1018 -16.44 -29.77 14.40
N LEU A 1019 -15.85 -28.61 14.19
CA LEU A 1019 -15.06 -27.84 15.14
C LEU A 1019 -15.99 -26.91 15.94
N VAL A 1020 -15.77 -26.84 17.26
CA VAL A 1020 -16.52 -26.00 18.20
C VAL A 1020 -15.53 -25.17 19.01
N GLU A 1021 -15.61 -23.84 18.97
CA GLU A 1021 -14.75 -23.00 19.81
C GLU A 1021 -15.03 -23.27 21.29
N VAL A 1022 -13.97 -23.45 22.08
CA VAL A 1022 -14.06 -23.75 23.53
C VAL A 1022 -13.26 -22.79 24.41
N ALA A 1023 -12.23 -22.13 23.86
CA ALA A 1023 -11.43 -21.12 24.56
C ALA A 1023 -10.69 -20.22 23.55
N HIS A 1024 -10.22 -19.06 24.01
CA HIS A 1024 -9.29 -18.20 23.27
C HIS A 1024 -8.31 -17.49 24.23
N SER A 1025 -7.15 -17.06 23.71
CA SER A 1025 -6.13 -16.37 24.49
C SER A 1025 -6.56 -14.96 24.92
N PRO A 1026 -6.06 -14.45 26.07
CA PRO A 1026 -6.41 -13.12 26.56
C PRO A 1026 -5.70 -11.99 25.79
N ASN A 1027 -4.59 -12.31 25.12
CA ASN A 1027 -3.87 -11.40 24.23
C ASN A 1027 -4.31 -11.59 22.77
N VAL A 1028 -4.22 -10.48 22.03
CA VAL A 1028 -4.41 -10.41 20.58
C VAL A 1028 -3.06 -10.46 19.90
N PHE A 1029 -2.92 -11.25 18.84
CA PHE A 1029 -1.70 -11.31 18.05
C PHE A 1029 -1.60 -10.07 17.15
N PRO A 1030 -0.56 -9.23 17.30
CA PRO A 1030 -0.36 -8.08 16.42
C PRO A 1030 0.03 -8.54 15.00
N GLY A 1031 0.02 -7.59 14.07
CA GLY A 1031 0.47 -7.80 12.69
C GLY A 1031 -0.53 -8.53 11.79
N SER A 1032 -0.23 -8.49 10.50
CA SER A 1032 -0.98 -9.19 9.45
C SER A 1032 -0.59 -10.67 9.35
N GLY A 1033 -1.59 -11.48 9.03
CA GLY A 1033 -1.51 -12.90 8.75
C GLY A 1033 -1.47 -13.84 9.95
N GLY A 1034 -1.75 -13.34 11.16
CA GLY A 1034 -1.84 -14.16 12.36
C GLY A 1034 -0.52 -14.85 12.71
N SER A 1035 -0.58 -16.11 13.13
CA SER A 1035 0.57 -16.90 13.57
C SER A 1035 0.44 -18.37 13.14
N ILE A 1036 1.57 -19.09 13.17
CA ILE A 1036 1.63 -20.55 13.04
C ILE A 1036 1.84 -21.11 14.45
N PRO A 1037 0.76 -21.53 15.16
CA PRO A 1037 0.91 -22.17 16.46
C PRO A 1037 1.60 -23.53 16.32
N SER A 1038 2.20 -24.04 17.39
CA SER A 1038 2.68 -25.43 17.48
C SER A 1038 2.44 -25.95 18.89
N VAL A 1039 2.33 -27.26 19.08
CA VAL A 1039 1.97 -27.88 20.36
C VAL A 1039 3.07 -28.83 20.82
N SER A 1040 3.38 -28.82 22.12
CA SER A 1040 4.22 -29.83 22.76
C SER A 1040 3.48 -30.49 23.92
N SER A 1041 3.64 -31.79 24.09
CA SER A 1041 3.14 -32.52 25.26
C SER A 1041 3.86 -33.84 25.49
N ASN A 1042 3.66 -34.44 26.66
CA ASN A 1042 4.03 -35.82 26.95
C ASN A 1042 2.83 -36.72 26.66
N GLY A 1043 2.62 -37.04 25.38
CA GLY A 1043 1.44 -37.72 24.88
C GLY A 1043 0.17 -36.96 25.26
N ARG A 1044 -0.82 -37.68 25.82
CA ARG A 1044 -2.10 -37.12 26.27
C ARG A 1044 -2.14 -36.79 27.78
N LEU A 1045 -0.99 -36.72 28.45
CA LEU A 1045 -0.95 -36.54 29.91
C LEU A 1045 -1.43 -35.12 30.32
N PRO A 1046 -2.37 -35.00 31.28
CA PRO A 1046 -2.80 -33.71 31.82
C PRO A 1046 -1.61 -32.88 32.35
N GLY A 1047 -1.70 -31.55 32.21
CA GLY A 1047 -0.64 -30.62 32.67
C GLY A 1047 0.65 -30.65 31.84
N THR A 1048 0.67 -31.33 30.68
CA THR A 1048 1.83 -31.36 29.78
C THR A 1048 1.58 -30.70 28.42
N GLY A 1049 0.32 -30.51 28.02
CA GLY A 1049 -0.03 -29.85 26.77
C GLY A 1049 0.22 -28.35 26.81
N ILE A 1050 1.07 -27.86 25.92
CA ILE A 1050 1.42 -26.44 25.78
C ILE A 1050 1.28 -26.03 24.32
N VAL A 1051 0.52 -24.97 24.05
CA VAL A 1051 0.49 -24.30 22.74
C VAL A 1051 1.53 -23.19 22.73
N TRP A 1052 2.39 -23.18 21.74
CA TRP A 1052 3.40 -22.17 21.47
C TRP A 1052 2.99 -21.36 20.25
N SER A 1053 3.18 -20.05 20.28
CA SER A 1053 2.84 -19.17 19.15
C SER A 1053 3.71 -17.92 19.17
N LEU A 1054 4.03 -17.40 17.98
CA LEU A 1054 4.88 -16.23 17.79
C LEU A 1054 4.04 -15.02 17.40
N THR A 1055 4.34 -13.84 17.94
CA THR A 1055 3.73 -12.60 17.44
C THR A 1055 4.40 -12.14 16.15
N ARG A 1056 3.64 -11.47 15.29
CA ARG A 1056 4.19 -10.73 14.16
C ARG A 1056 4.10 -9.24 14.52
N PRO A 1057 5.21 -8.53 14.74
CA PRO A 1057 5.12 -7.10 15.01
C PRO A 1057 4.47 -6.40 13.79
N ASN A 1058 3.67 -5.36 14.05
CA ASN A 1058 3.03 -4.57 12.98
C ASN A 1058 4.09 -3.99 12.03
N ILE A 1059 3.73 -3.75 10.77
CA ILE A 1059 4.63 -3.18 9.74
C ILE A 1059 5.37 -1.90 10.16
N ARG A 1060 4.74 -1.07 11.01
CA ARG A 1060 5.35 0.15 11.59
C ARG A 1060 6.33 -0.16 12.72
N ASP A 1061 6.04 -1.20 13.49
CA ASP A 1061 6.72 -1.60 14.72
C ASP A 1061 7.85 -2.63 14.50
N VAL A 1062 7.94 -3.28 13.34
CA VAL A 1062 8.81 -4.46 13.09
C VAL A 1062 10.27 -4.28 13.51
N ALA A 1063 10.78 -3.05 13.39
CA ALA A 1063 12.16 -2.67 13.64
C ALA A 1063 12.40 -2.15 15.08
N THR A 1064 11.33 -2.06 15.90
CA THR A 1064 11.35 -1.49 17.25
C THR A 1064 10.67 -2.35 18.31
N LYS A 1065 9.76 -3.25 17.91
CA LYS A 1065 9.17 -4.30 18.76
C LYS A 1065 9.66 -5.67 18.30
N PRO A 1066 10.13 -6.52 19.22
CA PRO A 1066 10.57 -7.87 18.86
C PRO A 1066 9.36 -8.73 18.44
N ILE A 1067 9.68 -9.80 17.73
CA ILE A 1067 8.87 -11.02 17.70
C ILE A 1067 8.84 -11.56 19.13
N GLU A 1068 7.67 -11.85 19.68
CA GLU A 1068 7.49 -12.40 21.03
C GLU A 1068 7.06 -13.87 20.94
N LEU A 1069 7.58 -14.71 21.83
CA LEU A 1069 7.15 -16.09 22.02
C LEU A 1069 6.15 -16.16 23.16
N TYR A 1070 4.96 -16.71 22.90
CA TYR A 1070 3.94 -17.01 23.91
C TYR A 1070 3.78 -18.52 24.08
N ALA A 1071 3.45 -18.94 25.31
CA ALA A 1071 3.07 -20.29 25.68
C ALA A 1071 1.75 -20.29 26.47
N TYR A 1072 0.84 -21.22 26.18
CA TYR A 1072 -0.49 -21.34 26.79
C TYR A 1072 -0.76 -22.79 27.20
N ASP A 1073 -1.62 -23.03 28.20
CA ASP A 1073 -2.12 -24.38 28.47
C ASP A 1073 -2.97 -24.86 27.27
N ALA A 1074 -2.66 -26.03 26.70
CA ALA A 1074 -3.41 -26.56 25.55
C ALA A 1074 -4.81 -27.06 25.92
N SER A 1075 -5.11 -27.21 27.20
CA SER A 1075 -6.45 -27.56 27.70
C SER A 1075 -7.35 -26.33 27.83
N ASP A 1076 -6.75 -25.17 28.09
CA ASP A 1076 -7.41 -23.86 28.23
C ASP A 1076 -6.43 -22.73 27.85
N VAL A 1077 -6.52 -22.28 26.60
CA VAL A 1077 -5.63 -21.24 26.05
C VAL A 1077 -5.87 -19.85 26.65
N SER A 1078 -6.89 -19.65 27.49
CA SER A 1078 -7.05 -18.41 28.26
C SER A 1078 -5.95 -18.24 29.31
N HIS A 1079 -5.28 -19.33 29.71
CA HIS A 1079 -4.17 -19.33 30.65
C HIS A 1079 -2.81 -19.22 29.95
N VAL A 1080 -2.22 -18.02 30.01
CA VAL A 1080 -0.84 -17.77 29.55
C VAL A 1080 0.15 -18.33 30.56
N LEU A 1081 1.04 -19.19 30.11
CA LEU A 1081 2.12 -19.79 30.91
C LEU A 1081 3.40 -18.94 30.82
N TYR A 1082 3.75 -18.49 29.62
CA TYR A 1082 4.97 -17.71 29.38
C TYR A 1082 4.78 -16.70 28.25
N HIS A 1083 5.49 -15.58 28.34
CA HIS A 1083 5.71 -14.64 27.24
C HIS A 1083 7.14 -14.08 27.30
N GLY A 1084 7.76 -13.78 26.16
CA GLY A 1084 9.06 -13.10 26.13
C GLY A 1084 9.69 -12.96 24.75
N ASP A 1085 10.66 -12.04 24.66
CA ASP A 1085 11.24 -11.58 23.40
C ASP A 1085 12.11 -12.62 22.68
N VAL A 1086 11.89 -12.77 21.37
CA VAL A 1086 12.72 -13.53 20.43
C VAL A 1086 13.79 -12.61 19.85
N SER A 1087 13.45 -11.79 18.85
CA SER A 1087 14.39 -10.85 18.19
C SER A 1087 13.62 -9.76 17.44
N LEU A 1088 14.29 -8.64 17.13
CA LEU A 1088 13.78 -7.69 16.15
C LEU A 1088 13.76 -8.31 14.74
N TRP A 1089 12.95 -7.75 13.84
CA TRP A 1089 12.90 -8.16 12.44
C TRP A 1089 13.11 -6.95 11.52
N PRO A 1090 14.10 -6.96 10.61
CA PRO A 1090 14.45 -5.75 9.87
C PRO A 1090 13.54 -5.48 8.65
N ASN A 1091 12.73 -6.44 8.23
CA ASN A 1091 11.92 -6.33 7.01
C ASN A 1091 10.48 -5.86 7.32
N LYS A 1092 10.16 -4.61 6.94
CA LYS A 1092 8.85 -3.99 7.16
C LYS A 1092 7.70 -4.69 6.44
N VAL A 1093 7.90 -5.00 5.16
CA VAL A 1093 6.84 -5.57 4.31
C VAL A 1093 6.88 -7.10 4.33
N GLY A 1094 8.07 -7.69 4.42
CA GLY A 1094 8.23 -9.14 4.58
C GLY A 1094 8.03 -9.60 6.00
N HIS A 1095 6.78 -9.90 6.37
CA HIS A 1095 6.45 -10.40 7.70
C HIS A 1095 7.30 -11.62 8.10
N PRO A 1096 7.62 -11.78 9.40
CA PRO A 1096 8.25 -13.00 9.91
C PRO A 1096 7.20 -14.13 10.00
N PHE A 1097 7.09 -14.93 8.95
CA PHE A 1097 6.19 -16.10 8.91
C PHE A 1097 6.79 -17.32 9.61
N LEU A 1098 7.34 -17.09 10.81
CA LEU A 1098 8.11 -18.08 11.56
C LEU A 1098 7.21 -19.09 12.28
N THR A 1099 7.79 -20.26 12.53
CA THR A 1099 7.20 -21.34 13.32
C THR A 1099 8.19 -21.74 14.43
N PRO A 1100 7.77 -21.84 15.70
CA PRO A 1100 8.64 -22.29 16.78
C PRO A 1100 8.87 -23.82 16.69
N THR A 1101 10.10 -24.26 16.95
CA THR A 1101 10.41 -25.69 17.08
C THR A 1101 10.56 -26.05 18.54
N ILE A 1102 9.82 -27.06 19.01
CA ILE A 1102 9.83 -27.49 20.41
C ILE A 1102 10.28 -28.94 20.50
N ALA A 1103 11.43 -29.18 21.13
CA ALA A 1103 11.97 -30.51 21.36
C ALA A 1103 13.06 -30.52 22.44
N ASN A 1104 13.09 -31.60 23.22
CA ASN A 1104 14.12 -31.91 24.21
C ASN A 1104 14.27 -30.83 25.29
N GLY A 1105 13.14 -30.35 25.84
CA GLY A 1105 13.14 -29.35 26.91
C GLY A 1105 13.48 -27.93 26.45
N ARG A 1106 13.49 -27.67 25.13
CA ARG A 1106 13.85 -26.37 24.55
C ARG A 1106 12.89 -25.95 23.43
N VAL A 1107 12.80 -24.63 23.25
CA VAL A 1107 12.11 -23.99 22.11
C VAL A 1107 13.14 -23.20 21.30
N TYR A 1108 13.13 -23.40 19.99
CA TYR A 1108 14.07 -22.79 19.03
C TYR A 1108 13.27 -21.94 18.04
N VAL A 1109 13.70 -20.70 17.83
CA VAL A 1109 13.00 -19.75 16.95
C VAL A 1109 13.99 -19.04 16.03
N GLY A 1110 13.66 -19.00 14.73
CA GLY A 1110 14.40 -18.22 13.73
C GLY A 1110 14.41 -16.73 14.03
N GLY A 1111 15.33 -16.00 13.42
CA GLY A 1111 15.51 -14.56 13.64
C GLY A 1111 16.36 -13.94 12.54
N ASP A 1112 16.69 -12.66 12.73
CA ASP A 1112 17.67 -11.97 11.90
C ASP A 1112 19.07 -12.12 12.55
N HIS A 1113 20.01 -12.69 11.79
CA HIS A 1113 21.39 -12.96 12.22
C HIS A 1113 21.56 -13.84 13.48
N SER A 1114 20.46 -14.40 14.03
CA SER A 1114 20.47 -15.25 15.21
C SER A 1114 19.34 -16.29 15.23
N ILE A 1115 19.56 -17.40 15.93
CA ILE A 1115 18.51 -18.33 16.38
C ILE A 1115 18.37 -18.19 17.90
N SER A 1116 17.17 -17.86 18.38
CA SER A 1116 16.88 -17.79 19.82
C SER A 1116 16.51 -19.15 20.38
N VAL A 1117 17.07 -19.48 21.55
CA VAL A 1117 16.80 -20.73 22.28
C VAL A 1117 16.22 -20.41 23.66
N PHE A 1118 15.14 -21.08 24.04
CA PHE A 1118 14.47 -21.00 25.35
C PHE A 1118 14.44 -22.39 26.02
N GLY A 1119 14.36 -22.46 27.36
CA GLY A 1119 14.25 -23.74 28.08
C GLY A 1119 14.40 -23.63 29.61
N LEU A 1120 14.53 -24.78 30.29
CA LEU A 1120 14.89 -25.00 31.70
C LEU A 1120 14.33 -23.97 32.71
N ARG A 1121 15.10 -23.26 33.56
CA ARG A 1121 16.52 -23.23 33.95
C ARG A 1121 17.00 -24.54 34.55
#